data_AF-A0A6A6QMV1-F1
#
_entry.id   AF-A0A6A6QMV1-F1
#
_cell.length_a   1.000
_cell.length_b   1.000
_cell.length_c   1.000
_cell.angle_alpha   90.00
_cell.angle_beta   90.00
_cell.angle_gamma   90.00
#
_symmetry.space_group_name_H-M   'P 1'
#
loop_
_entity.id
_entity.type
_entity.pdbx_description
1 polymer ?
#
loop_
_entity_poly.entity_id
_entity_poly.type
_entity_poly.pdbx_seq_one_letter_code
_entity_poly.pdbx_strand_id
1 'polypeptide(L)'
;MAASSDEQPVYSSGGPTSTPPDLRFLHYNDVYHVDASSAEPVGGLSRFQTVVNYYRNDGRFEGQPDVLTFFSGDAFNPSLESSVTKGSHMVPVLNGIGTDVACVGNHDLDFGVRQFRHLTGQCTFPWLLANVLDPALGPDTALGNAKRTIMMTSSNGIKIGVIGLGEREWLDTINSLPPNLIYKSATETARELVPGLRAQGAEIVVALTHQREPNDNKLAELTGEDGLIDVILGGHDHYYSHTLTKGTHVLRSGTDFKQLSYIEARKKADGSNKWDFEIVRRDIVSSIPRDPKTLELVDKLTRALKSKLEKPIGYTAAPLDARFTTVRTKESNLGNFVCDLMRYYYQADCCIMAAGTIRGDQIYPPGVLRLKDLMDCFPFEDPVVVIKVKGKAIVEALENGVGSYPSLEGRYPQISNIEIEVDYSRKPGSRVLSTKIGGEPADLEKEYVLATRGYMGRGKDGYTSLLIEEEGGSAIELVSEENGVLISTILRQYFMSLKVLGRWTMWGPSISRQWDAVHQGVQKSHPVHDPIPPGSRVVDILQRKAKSASGRTTPGGRHPEGAETPLNESDSEFEKDDDDHTAHSEDPHTTTTTSLRTAPTTLVSKRQREQTLARKVMRKWWRLAKIPGSPSVADELGEGEFTINWTKAIAPRLEGRIREVKAAAA
;
A
#
# COMPACT_ATOMS: atom_id res chain seq x y z
N MET A 1 28.89 -5.61 -7.70
CA MET A 1 28.81 -5.67 -6.22
C MET A 1 28.49 -7.10 -5.81
N ALA A 2 28.97 -7.61 -4.66
CA ALA A 2 28.64 -8.98 -4.24
C ALA A 2 27.12 -9.23 -4.26
N ALA A 3 26.68 -10.37 -4.79
CA ALA A 3 25.26 -10.76 -4.79
C ALA A 3 24.78 -10.81 -3.33
N SER A 4 23.94 -9.83 -2.94
CA SER A 4 23.50 -9.72 -1.55
C SER A 4 22.36 -10.69 -1.23
N SER A 5 22.14 -10.87 0.06
CA SER A 5 21.24 -11.83 0.76
C SER A 5 19.76 -11.82 0.37
N ASP A 6 19.39 -11.10 -0.68
CA ASP A 6 18.03 -10.60 -0.95
C ASP A 6 17.59 -10.88 -2.42
N GLU A 7 18.40 -11.63 -3.18
CA GLU A 7 17.94 -12.41 -4.34
C GLU A 7 17.26 -13.69 -3.83
N GLN A 8 15.99 -13.90 -4.20
CA GLN A 8 15.20 -15.07 -3.80
C GLN A 8 14.86 -15.90 -5.05
N PRO A 9 15.37 -17.14 -5.21
CA PRO A 9 14.96 -18.01 -6.30
C PRO A 9 13.50 -18.43 -6.10
N VAL A 10 12.66 -18.15 -7.11
CA VAL A 10 11.22 -18.44 -7.10
C VAL A 10 10.94 -19.74 -7.86
N TYR A 11 11.58 -19.91 -9.01
CA TYR A 11 11.47 -21.09 -9.85
C TYR A 11 12.80 -21.41 -10.52
N SER A 12 13.06 -22.69 -10.68
CA SER A 12 14.17 -23.25 -11.45
C SER A 12 13.64 -24.42 -12.26
N SER A 13 14.01 -24.49 -13.54
CA SER A 13 13.72 -25.63 -14.40
C SER A 13 14.63 -26.83 -14.09
N GLY A 14 15.67 -26.65 -13.26
CA GLY A 14 16.66 -27.69 -12.96
C GLY A 14 17.60 -28.03 -14.14
N GLY A 15 17.61 -27.18 -15.17
CA GLY A 15 18.51 -27.30 -16.33
C GLY A 15 19.95 -26.89 -16.00
N PRO A 16 20.89 -27.06 -16.96
CA PRO A 16 22.29 -26.68 -16.78
C PRO A 16 22.44 -25.14 -16.76
N THR A 17 22.45 -24.55 -15.58
CA THR A 17 22.72 -23.10 -15.36
C THR A 17 24.18 -22.71 -15.62
N SER A 18 25.05 -23.65 -15.99
CA SER A 18 26.47 -23.43 -16.32
C SER A 18 26.71 -22.75 -17.66
N THR A 19 25.69 -22.59 -18.51
CA THR A 19 25.77 -21.81 -19.75
C THR A 19 25.01 -20.48 -19.61
N PRO A 20 25.47 -19.42 -20.30
CA PRO A 20 24.70 -18.18 -20.43
C PRO A 20 23.25 -18.47 -20.88
N PRO A 21 22.28 -17.66 -20.45
CA PRO A 21 20.91 -17.75 -20.93
C PRO A 21 20.78 -17.23 -22.37
N ASP A 22 19.83 -17.78 -23.12
CA ASP A 22 19.52 -17.34 -24.48
C ASP A 22 18.77 -16.01 -24.49
N LEU A 23 17.94 -15.76 -23.48
CA LEU A 23 17.21 -14.52 -23.27
C LEU A 23 17.18 -14.14 -21.78
N ARG A 24 17.17 -12.83 -21.51
CA ARG A 24 17.16 -12.26 -20.16
C ARG A 24 16.08 -11.19 -20.08
N PHE A 25 15.18 -11.29 -19.11
CA PHE A 25 14.10 -10.33 -18.92
C PHE A 25 14.12 -9.70 -17.52
N LEU A 26 13.68 -8.45 -17.44
CA LEU A 26 13.19 -7.80 -16.24
C LEU A 26 11.68 -7.62 -16.33
N HIS A 27 10.96 -7.89 -15.25
CA HIS A 27 9.50 -7.68 -15.18
C HIS A 27 9.10 -6.93 -13.91
N TYR A 28 8.24 -5.92 -14.09
CA TYR A 28 7.58 -5.15 -13.03
C TYR A 28 6.18 -4.71 -13.48
N ASN A 29 5.35 -4.28 -12.53
CA ASN A 29 3.94 -3.95 -12.72
C ASN A 29 3.47 -3.01 -11.61
N ASP A 30 2.38 -2.28 -11.82
CA ASP A 30 1.64 -1.50 -10.80
C ASP A 30 2.55 -0.57 -9.98
N VAL A 31 2.98 0.56 -10.56
CA VAL A 31 3.95 1.47 -9.94
C VAL A 31 3.42 2.90 -9.84
N TYR A 32 2.93 3.26 -8.66
CA TYR A 32 2.25 4.53 -8.43
C TYR A 32 3.17 5.53 -7.72
N HIS A 33 3.89 5.07 -6.70
CA HIS A 33 4.73 5.93 -5.86
C HIS A 33 6.21 5.86 -6.25
N VAL A 34 6.80 7.02 -6.59
CA VAL A 34 8.24 7.14 -6.91
C VAL A 34 9.15 7.21 -5.68
N ASP A 35 8.62 7.66 -4.54
CA ASP A 35 9.27 7.65 -3.23
C ASP A 35 9.30 6.23 -2.64
N ALA A 36 10.16 6.01 -1.64
CA ALA A 36 10.17 4.77 -0.85
C ALA A 36 9.10 4.80 0.26
N SER A 37 8.49 3.65 0.54
CA SER A 37 7.47 3.46 1.60
C SER A 37 8.09 3.36 3.01
N SER A 38 7.23 3.25 4.03
CA SER A 38 7.61 3.32 5.46
C SER A 38 8.07 1.99 6.11
N ALA A 39 7.99 0.88 5.37
CA ALA A 39 8.29 -0.48 5.86
C ALA A 39 9.00 -1.31 4.77
N GLU A 40 9.72 -2.36 5.15
CA GLU A 40 10.42 -3.23 4.20
C GLU A 40 9.47 -4.24 3.51
N PRO A 41 9.66 -4.56 2.21
CA PRO A 41 10.62 -3.96 1.28
C PRO A 41 10.21 -2.53 0.90
N VAL A 42 11.08 -1.54 1.17
CA VAL A 42 10.70 -0.12 1.07
C VAL A 42 10.40 0.35 -0.36
N GLY A 43 10.95 -0.30 -1.38
CA GLY A 43 10.78 0.11 -2.77
C GLY A 43 11.41 1.47 -3.06
N GLY A 44 10.71 2.25 -3.88
CA GLY A 44 11.12 3.58 -4.31
C GLY A 44 12.10 3.56 -5.49
N LEU A 45 11.80 4.38 -6.49
CA LEU A 45 12.38 4.33 -7.82
C LEU A 45 13.92 4.40 -7.84
N SER A 46 14.53 5.22 -6.98
CA SER A 46 16.00 5.38 -6.95
C SER A 46 16.76 4.13 -6.47
N ARG A 47 16.13 3.22 -5.72
CA ARG A 47 16.73 1.90 -5.39
C ARG A 47 16.42 0.86 -6.46
N PHE A 48 15.21 0.89 -6.99
CA PHE A 48 14.80 0.03 -8.09
C PHE A 48 15.71 0.22 -9.32
N GLN A 49 16.03 1.46 -9.69
CA GLN A 49 17.00 1.76 -10.75
C GLN A 49 18.38 1.16 -10.47
N THR A 50 18.87 1.17 -9.22
CA THR A 50 20.15 0.52 -8.87
C THR A 50 20.13 -0.98 -9.17
N VAL A 51 18.99 -1.66 -8.97
CA VAL A 51 18.82 -3.08 -9.26
C VAL A 51 18.63 -3.34 -10.77
N VAL A 52 17.90 -2.49 -11.48
CA VAL A 52 17.84 -2.52 -12.95
C VAL A 52 19.25 -2.34 -13.54
N ASN A 53 20.01 -1.37 -13.02
CA ASN A 53 21.38 -1.09 -13.44
C ASN A 53 22.36 -2.23 -13.06
N TYR A 54 22.08 -3.00 -12.00
CA TYR A 54 22.83 -4.21 -11.64
C TYR A 54 22.64 -5.31 -12.69
N TYR A 55 21.40 -5.68 -13.01
CA TYR A 55 21.13 -6.69 -14.03
C TYR A 55 21.53 -6.26 -15.44
N ARG A 56 21.51 -4.95 -15.75
CA ARG A 56 21.92 -4.43 -17.04
C ARG A 56 23.44 -4.25 -17.20
N ASN A 57 24.19 -3.94 -16.12
CA ASN A 57 25.59 -3.47 -16.24
C ASN A 57 26.62 -4.09 -15.27
N ASP A 58 26.27 -4.97 -14.32
CA ASP A 58 27.29 -5.64 -13.48
C ASP A 58 28.06 -6.69 -14.31
N GLY A 59 29.39 -6.68 -14.23
CA GLY A 59 30.28 -7.46 -15.13
C GLY A 59 30.11 -8.98 -15.12
N ARG A 60 29.30 -9.56 -14.21
CA ARG A 60 28.87 -10.98 -14.34
C ARG A 60 27.94 -11.24 -15.52
N PHE A 61 27.30 -10.19 -16.05
CA PHE A 61 26.44 -10.24 -17.23
C PHE A 61 27.18 -9.87 -18.52
N GLU A 62 28.48 -9.59 -18.45
CA GLU A 62 29.31 -9.34 -19.64
C GLU A 62 29.36 -10.60 -20.53
N GLY A 63 29.14 -10.44 -21.84
CA GLY A 63 29.05 -11.55 -22.80
C GLY A 63 27.72 -12.33 -22.76
N GLN A 64 26.77 -11.96 -21.91
CA GLN A 64 25.38 -12.44 -21.96
C GLN A 64 24.54 -11.54 -22.88
N PRO A 65 23.36 -11.97 -23.38
CA PRO A 65 22.47 -11.09 -24.14
C PRO A 65 21.98 -9.90 -23.30
N ASP A 66 21.65 -8.80 -23.98
CA ASP A 66 21.04 -7.62 -23.35
C ASP A 66 19.71 -7.97 -22.70
N VAL A 67 19.42 -7.31 -21.58
CA VAL A 67 18.21 -7.58 -20.78
C VAL A 67 17.03 -6.72 -21.26
N LEU A 68 15.93 -7.39 -21.61
CA LEU A 68 14.69 -6.75 -22.07
C LEU A 68 13.73 -6.50 -20.91
N THR A 69 13.08 -5.34 -20.88
CA THR A 69 12.37 -4.81 -19.71
C THR A 69 10.88 -4.67 -20.00
N PHE A 70 10.07 -5.49 -19.35
CA PHE A 70 8.63 -5.61 -19.54
C PHE A 70 7.87 -4.94 -18.39
N PHE A 71 6.86 -4.14 -18.72
CA PHE A 71 6.01 -3.46 -17.73
C PHE A 71 4.52 -3.82 -17.90
N SER A 72 3.87 -4.40 -16.90
CA SER A 72 2.46 -4.83 -17.02
C SER A 72 1.41 -3.75 -16.70
N GLY A 73 1.73 -2.48 -16.96
CA GLY A 73 0.79 -1.36 -16.84
C GLY A 73 0.54 -0.89 -15.41
N ASP A 74 -0.34 0.09 -15.31
CA ASP A 74 -0.66 0.87 -14.11
C ASP A 74 0.54 1.69 -13.60
N ALA A 75 0.83 2.78 -14.31
CA ALA A 75 1.81 3.80 -13.91
C ALA A 75 1.21 5.20 -13.74
N PHE A 76 0.23 5.60 -14.57
CA PHE A 76 -0.14 7.02 -14.61
C PHE A 76 -1.05 7.49 -13.46
N ASN A 77 -1.73 6.59 -12.76
CA ASN A 77 -2.58 6.85 -11.59
C ASN A 77 -2.65 5.55 -10.74
N PRO A 78 -2.98 5.57 -9.43
CA PRO A 78 -3.23 6.71 -8.57
C PRO A 78 -2.12 6.97 -7.55
N SER A 79 -1.51 8.14 -7.64
CA SER A 79 -0.56 8.69 -6.67
C SER A 79 -0.82 10.18 -6.45
N LEU A 80 -0.21 10.74 -5.43
CA LEU A 80 -0.34 12.17 -5.13
C LEU A 80 0.36 13.04 -6.18
N GLU A 81 1.45 12.53 -6.73
CA GLU A 81 2.12 13.04 -7.91
C GLU A 81 1.22 12.95 -9.15
N SER A 82 0.42 11.88 -9.33
CA SER A 82 -0.51 11.79 -10.47
C SER A 82 -1.67 12.77 -10.36
N SER A 83 -2.29 12.96 -9.19
CA SER A 83 -3.41 13.89 -9.04
C SER A 83 -3.02 15.34 -9.39
N VAL A 84 -1.76 15.74 -9.19
CA VAL A 84 -1.26 17.07 -9.60
C VAL A 84 -0.73 17.10 -11.04
N THR A 85 0.04 16.10 -11.48
CA THR A 85 0.70 16.09 -12.80
C THR A 85 -0.12 15.42 -13.91
N LYS A 86 -1.30 14.91 -13.57
CA LYS A 86 -2.19 14.06 -14.38
C LYS A 86 -1.39 12.98 -15.12
N GLY A 87 -0.56 12.25 -14.37
CA GLY A 87 0.29 11.13 -14.80
C GLY A 87 1.64 11.51 -15.44
N SER A 88 1.87 12.76 -15.84
CA SER A 88 3.06 13.13 -16.64
C SER A 88 4.41 12.94 -15.93
N HIS A 89 4.44 12.89 -14.60
CA HIS A 89 5.65 12.59 -13.83
C HIS A 89 6.26 11.21 -14.13
N MET A 90 5.48 10.23 -14.57
CA MET A 90 5.95 8.85 -14.82
C MET A 90 6.56 8.62 -16.20
N VAL A 91 6.31 9.50 -17.17
CA VAL A 91 6.95 9.43 -18.50
C VAL A 91 8.49 9.41 -18.42
N PRO A 92 9.18 10.35 -17.74
CA PRO A 92 10.63 10.28 -17.58
C PRO A 92 11.09 9.12 -16.70
N VAL A 93 10.23 8.58 -15.84
CA VAL A 93 10.52 7.42 -14.98
C VAL A 93 10.60 6.13 -15.80
N LEU A 94 9.55 5.80 -16.55
CA LEU A 94 9.49 4.57 -17.35
C LEU A 94 10.53 4.58 -18.48
N ASN A 95 10.81 5.75 -19.06
CA ASN A 95 11.91 5.96 -20.01
C ASN A 95 13.28 5.81 -19.34
N GLY A 96 13.47 6.32 -18.11
CA GLY A 96 14.73 6.24 -17.35
C GLY A 96 15.08 4.83 -16.86
N ILE A 97 14.07 4.04 -16.52
CA ILE A 97 14.19 2.59 -16.28
C ILE A 97 14.72 1.87 -17.53
N GLY A 98 14.45 2.39 -18.72
CA GLY A 98 14.68 1.71 -19.99
C GLY A 98 13.70 0.56 -20.15
N THR A 99 12.40 0.87 -20.13
CA THR A 99 11.32 -0.07 -20.44
C THR A 99 11.29 -0.30 -21.95
N ASP A 100 11.17 -1.55 -22.40
CA ASP A 100 11.17 -1.91 -23.83
C ASP A 100 9.76 -2.12 -24.39
N VAL A 101 8.81 -2.52 -23.53
CA VAL A 101 7.39 -2.72 -23.89
C VAL A 101 6.50 -2.67 -22.64
N ALA A 102 5.30 -2.08 -22.78
CA ALA A 102 4.31 -1.98 -21.70
C ALA A 102 2.93 -2.56 -22.11
N CYS A 103 2.16 -3.08 -21.15
CA CYS A 103 0.70 -3.28 -21.28
C CYS A 103 -0.03 -2.06 -20.72
N VAL A 104 -1.26 -1.81 -21.16
CA VAL A 104 -2.14 -0.76 -20.59
C VAL A 104 -2.87 -1.28 -19.36
N GLY A 105 -2.74 -0.60 -18.21
CA GLY A 105 -3.55 -0.82 -17.00
C GLY A 105 -4.82 0.03 -16.95
N ASN A 106 -5.70 -0.18 -15.97
CA ASN A 106 -6.94 0.60 -15.87
C ASN A 106 -6.68 2.02 -15.38
N HIS A 107 -5.78 2.18 -14.42
CA HIS A 107 -5.46 3.49 -13.86
C HIS A 107 -4.54 4.31 -14.78
N ASP A 108 -3.95 3.70 -15.82
CA ASP A 108 -3.37 4.43 -16.96
C ASP A 108 -4.41 5.25 -17.77
N LEU A 109 -5.70 4.89 -17.66
CA LEU A 109 -6.82 5.54 -18.36
C LEU A 109 -7.68 6.47 -17.48
N ASP A 110 -7.37 6.61 -16.18
CA ASP A 110 -8.20 7.40 -15.24
C ASP A 110 -8.35 8.88 -15.64
N PHE A 111 -7.32 9.48 -16.25
CA PHE A 111 -7.37 10.84 -16.79
C PHE A 111 -7.92 10.92 -18.23
N GLY A 112 -8.52 9.84 -18.70
CA GLY A 112 -9.15 9.71 -20.00
C GLY A 112 -8.17 9.39 -21.14
N VAL A 113 -8.70 8.72 -22.16
CA VAL A 113 -7.98 8.21 -23.35
C VAL A 113 -7.13 9.28 -24.07
N ARG A 114 -7.54 10.57 -24.01
CA ARG A 114 -6.77 11.68 -24.59
C ARG A 114 -5.47 11.95 -23.82
N GLN A 115 -5.50 11.91 -22.49
CA GLN A 115 -4.30 12.11 -21.67
C GLN A 115 -3.38 10.90 -21.81
N PHE A 116 -3.92 9.68 -21.74
CA PHE A 116 -3.16 8.45 -22.02
C PHE A 116 -2.40 8.52 -23.34
N ARG A 117 -3.07 8.91 -24.45
CA ARG A 117 -2.43 9.11 -25.77
C ARG A 117 -1.32 10.18 -25.77
N HIS A 118 -1.48 11.24 -24.98
CA HIS A 118 -0.47 12.29 -24.84
C HIS A 118 0.76 11.81 -24.05
N LEU A 119 0.58 11.04 -22.98
CA LEU A 119 1.67 10.50 -22.15
C LEU A 119 2.43 9.38 -22.86
N THR A 120 1.71 8.40 -23.41
CA THR A 120 2.30 7.29 -24.16
C THR A 120 3.03 7.73 -25.43
N GLY A 121 2.57 8.81 -26.08
CA GLY A 121 3.29 9.45 -27.18
C GLY A 121 4.62 10.12 -26.80
N GLN A 122 4.96 10.18 -25.51
CA GLN A 122 6.25 10.65 -24.98
C GLN A 122 7.09 9.49 -24.38
N CYS A 123 6.57 8.26 -24.38
CA CYS A 123 7.33 7.06 -24.02
C CYS A 123 8.25 6.64 -25.18
N THR A 124 9.44 6.13 -24.88
CA THR A 124 10.38 5.61 -25.90
C THR A 124 10.03 4.19 -26.37
N PHE A 125 8.98 3.59 -25.79
CA PHE A 125 8.55 2.21 -25.96
C PHE A 125 7.05 2.13 -26.28
N PRO A 126 6.58 1.07 -26.98
CA PRO A 126 5.18 0.88 -27.29
C PRO A 126 4.38 0.38 -26.09
N TRP A 127 3.12 0.85 -26.02
CA TRP A 127 2.10 0.33 -25.13
C TRP A 127 1.17 -0.64 -25.89
N LEU A 128 0.81 -1.75 -25.25
CA LEU A 128 0.07 -2.85 -25.85
C LEU A 128 -1.30 -3.07 -25.20
N LEU A 129 -2.31 -3.31 -26.03
CA LEU A 129 -3.65 -3.77 -25.64
C LEU A 129 -4.32 -4.38 -26.88
N ALA A 130 -4.58 -5.69 -26.89
CA ALA A 130 -5.03 -6.42 -28.07
C ALA A 130 -6.53 -6.63 -28.17
N ASN A 131 -7.22 -6.62 -27.02
CA ASN A 131 -8.55 -7.18 -26.86
C ASN A 131 -9.62 -6.17 -26.42
N VAL A 132 -9.27 -4.90 -26.20
CA VAL A 132 -10.24 -3.80 -26.08
C VAL A 132 -10.06 -2.84 -27.25
N LEU A 133 -11.10 -2.75 -28.06
CA LEU A 133 -11.11 -2.04 -29.34
C LEU A 133 -12.05 -0.83 -29.26
N ASP A 134 -11.67 0.26 -29.91
CA ASP A 134 -12.44 1.49 -30.01
C ASP A 134 -12.86 1.71 -31.47
N PRO A 135 -14.12 1.40 -31.84
CA PRO A 135 -14.60 1.53 -33.22
C PRO A 135 -14.55 2.95 -33.78
N ALA A 136 -14.45 3.99 -32.94
CA ALA A 136 -14.31 5.38 -33.38
C ALA A 136 -12.88 5.71 -33.85
N LEU A 137 -11.89 4.86 -33.52
CA LEU A 137 -10.51 4.96 -34.01
C LEU A 137 -10.29 4.14 -35.30
N GLY A 138 -11.08 3.08 -35.49
CA GLY A 138 -11.09 2.26 -36.70
C GLY A 138 -11.45 0.78 -36.42
N PRO A 139 -11.71 -0.03 -37.47
CA PRO A 139 -11.88 -1.47 -37.31
C PRO A 139 -10.60 -2.09 -36.71
N ASP A 140 -10.79 -3.02 -35.77
CA ASP A 140 -9.72 -3.67 -34.98
C ASP A 140 -8.64 -2.72 -34.42
N THR A 141 -8.98 -1.45 -34.19
CA THR A 141 -8.06 -0.47 -33.58
C THR A 141 -8.23 -0.47 -32.06
N ALA A 142 -7.12 -0.65 -31.33
CA ALA A 142 -7.15 -0.74 -29.89
C ALA A 142 -7.41 0.62 -29.21
N LEU A 143 -8.02 0.56 -28.03
CA LEU A 143 -8.27 1.72 -27.18
C LEU A 143 -6.97 2.53 -26.97
N GLY A 144 -7.08 3.85 -27.10
CA GLY A 144 -5.94 4.76 -26.89
C GLY A 144 -4.82 4.68 -27.93
N ASN A 145 -5.08 4.13 -29.13
CA ASN A 145 -4.05 3.87 -30.15
C ASN A 145 -2.92 2.93 -29.67
N ALA A 146 -3.16 2.09 -28.67
CA ALA A 146 -2.22 1.02 -28.30
C ALA A 146 -1.97 0.07 -29.47
N LYS A 147 -0.83 -0.64 -29.48
CA LYS A 147 -0.61 -1.73 -30.44
C LYS A 147 -1.27 -3.01 -29.92
N ARG A 148 -1.81 -3.85 -30.80
CA ARG A 148 -2.32 -5.17 -30.36
C ARG A 148 -1.17 -6.12 -30.02
N THR A 149 -0.12 -6.11 -30.83
CA THR A 149 1.10 -6.92 -30.66
C THR A 149 2.35 -6.17 -31.11
N ILE A 150 3.52 -6.69 -30.77
CA ILE A 150 4.80 -6.32 -31.38
C ILE A 150 5.71 -7.55 -31.58
N MET A 151 6.55 -7.51 -32.60
CA MET A 151 7.72 -8.38 -32.73
C MET A 151 8.95 -7.61 -32.26
N MET A 152 9.65 -8.14 -31.26
CA MET A 152 10.94 -7.65 -30.77
C MET A 152 12.05 -8.60 -31.24
N THR A 153 13.29 -8.15 -31.21
CA THR A 153 14.48 -8.95 -31.53
C THR A 153 15.56 -8.63 -30.53
N SER A 154 16.09 -9.64 -29.84
CA SER A 154 17.17 -9.51 -28.87
C SER A 154 18.53 -9.31 -29.55
N SER A 155 19.56 -8.94 -28.79
CA SER A 155 20.90 -8.67 -29.33
C SER A 155 21.63 -9.89 -29.89
N ASN A 156 21.22 -11.11 -29.55
CA ASN A 156 21.67 -12.35 -30.20
C ASN A 156 20.77 -12.78 -31.38
N GLY A 157 19.78 -11.99 -31.77
CA GLY A 157 18.94 -12.20 -32.95
C GLY A 157 17.66 -13.02 -32.74
N ILE A 158 17.42 -13.55 -31.52
CA ILE A 158 16.21 -14.31 -31.20
C ILE A 158 14.98 -13.38 -31.26
N LYS A 159 13.91 -13.88 -31.87
CA LYS A 159 12.65 -13.13 -32.06
C LYS A 159 11.66 -13.40 -30.93
N ILE A 160 11.15 -12.33 -30.33
CA ILE A 160 10.15 -12.35 -29.27
C ILE A 160 8.84 -11.76 -29.80
N GLY A 161 7.77 -12.54 -29.81
CA GLY A 161 6.42 -12.03 -30.02
C GLY A 161 5.81 -11.55 -28.71
N VAL A 162 5.24 -10.34 -28.66
CA VAL A 162 4.56 -9.82 -27.47
C VAL A 162 3.13 -9.43 -27.79
N ILE A 163 2.18 -9.84 -26.94
CA ILE A 163 0.75 -9.47 -26.99
C ILE A 163 0.35 -8.79 -25.68
N GLY A 164 -0.39 -7.68 -25.77
CA GLY A 164 -0.95 -6.98 -24.60
C GLY A 164 -2.38 -7.40 -24.33
N LEU A 165 -2.78 -7.72 -23.10
CA LEU A 165 -4.17 -8.15 -22.79
C LEU A 165 -4.68 -7.53 -21.48
N GLY A 166 -5.90 -7.00 -21.51
CA GLY A 166 -6.64 -6.54 -20.33
C GLY A 166 -7.85 -7.43 -20.04
N GLU A 167 -8.36 -7.43 -18.81
CA GLU A 167 -9.58 -8.18 -18.46
C GLU A 167 -10.87 -7.37 -18.78
N ARG A 168 -12.05 -7.92 -18.49
CA ARG A 168 -13.31 -7.26 -18.82
C ARG A 168 -13.74 -6.28 -17.74
N GLU A 169 -13.61 -6.74 -16.51
CA GLU A 169 -13.97 -6.11 -15.25
C GLU A 169 -13.27 -4.75 -15.11
N TRP A 170 -12.03 -4.68 -15.61
CA TRP A 170 -11.27 -3.50 -16.02
C TRP A 170 -12.12 -2.29 -16.45
N LEU A 171 -13.06 -2.49 -17.38
CA LEU A 171 -13.87 -1.41 -17.99
C LEU A 171 -14.85 -0.77 -17.00
N ASP A 172 -15.35 -1.53 -16.04
CA ASP A 172 -16.29 -1.03 -15.02
C ASP A 172 -15.57 -0.22 -13.93
N THR A 173 -14.25 -0.38 -13.78
CA THR A 173 -13.43 0.34 -12.79
C THR A 173 -13.02 1.75 -13.22
N ILE A 174 -13.10 2.06 -14.51
CA ILE A 174 -12.56 3.31 -15.08
C ILE A 174 -13.65 4.39 -15.05
N ASN A 175 -13.25 5.58 -14.60
CA ASN A 175 -14.17 6.72 -14.43
C ASN A 175 -14.76 7.21 -15.77
N SER A 176 -13.93 7.34 -16.81
CA SER A 176 -14.33 7.88 -18.11
C SER A 176 -13.75 7.09 -19.28
N LEU A 177 -14.62 6.37 -20.01
CA LEU A 177 -14.30 5.64 -21.24
C LEU A 177 -15.20 6.11 -22.39
N PRO A 178 -14.78 5.97 -23.66
CA PRO A 178 -15.66 6.11 -24.81
C PRO A 178 -16.83 5.11 -24.73
N PRO A 179 -18.03 5.46 -25.24
CA PRO A 179 -19.11 4.50 -25.40
C PRO A 179 -18.80 3.49 -26.51
N ASN A 180 -19.46 2.34 -26.48
CA ASN A 180 -19.41 1.30 -27.53
C ASN A 180 -18.04 0.61 -27.76
N LEU A 181 -17.18 0.57 -26.73
CA LEU A 181 -15.95 -0.23 -26.77
C LEU A 181 -16.26 -1.73 -26.95
N ILE A 182 -15.46 -2.41 -27.78
CA ILE A 182 -15.59 -3.84 -28.03
C ILE A 182 -14.52 -4.59 -27.25
N TYR A 183 -14.96 -5.32 -26.22
CA TYR A 183 -14.13 -6.32 -25.51
C TYR A 183 -14.21 -7.68 -26.21
N LYS A 184 -13.07 -8.18 -26.70
CA LYS A 184 -12.82 -9.58 -27.04
C LYS A 184 -12.21 -10.28 -25.81
N SER A 185 -12.45 -11.58 -25.60
CA SER A 185 -11.78 -12.25 -24.47
C SER A 185 -10.27 -12.38 -24.70
N ALA A 186 -9.50 -12.39 -23.61
CA ALA A 186 -8.05 -12.53 -23.67
C ALA A 186 -7.61 -13.83 -24.40
N THR A 187 -8.28 -14.95 -24.09
CA THR A 187 -8.00 -16.27 -24.70
C THR A 187 -8.32 -16.32 -26.19
N GLU A 188 -9.47 -15.78 -26.63
CA GLU A 188 -9.81 -15.71 -28.06
C GLU A 188 -8.86 -14.80 -28.81
N THR A 189 -8.47 -13.67 -28.22
CA THR A 189 -7.54 -12.71 -28.84
C THR A 189 -6.12 -13.27 -28.95
N ALA A 190 -5.67 -14.06 -27.96
CA ALA A 190 -4.43 -14.81 -28.06
C ALA A 190 -4.47 -15.81 -29.22
N ARG A 191 -5.56 -16.59 -29.34
CA ARG A 191 -5.75 -17.54 -30.45
C ARG A 191 -5.89 -16.87 -31.82
N GLU A 192 -6.44 -15.65 -31.88
CA GLU A 192 -6.51 -14.82 -33.11
C GLU A 192 -5.10 -14.38 -33.57
N LEU A 193 -4.27 -13.86 -32.66
CA LEU A 193 -3.07 -13.08 -33.02
C LEU A 193 -1.75 -13.85 -32.91
N VAL A 194 -1.61 -14.74 -31.93
CA VAL A 194 -0.33 -15.42 -31.67
C VAL A 194 0.12 -16.33 -32.84
N PRO A 195 -0.75 -17.05 -33.56
CA PRO A 195 -0.33 -17.77 -34.77
C PRO A 195 0.32 -16.85 -35.82
N GLY A 196 -0.14 -15.59 -35.92
CA GLY A 196 0.46 -14.58 -36.77
C GLY A 196 1.85 -14.15 -36.32
N LEU A 197 2.12 -14.08 -35.01
CA LEU A 197 3.47 -13.84 -34.47
C LEU A 197 4.41 -15.02 -34.73
N ARG A 198 3.93 -16.26 -34.51
CA ARG A 198 4.71 -17.48 -34.81
C ARG A 198 5.05 -17.57 -36.31
N ALA A 199 4.11 -17.24 -37.20
CA ALA A 199 4.34 -17.19 -38.65
C ALA A 199 5.35 -16.12 -39.09
N GLN A 200 5.51 -15.02 -38.33
CA GLN A 200 6.56 -14.02 -38.52
C GLN A 200 7.92 -14.44 -37.92
N GLY A 201 7.97 -15.60 -37.27
CA GLY A 201 9.16 -16.22 -36.71
C GLY A 201 9.39 -15.96 -35.22
N ALA A 202 8.36 -15.67 -34.41
CA ALA A 202 8.52 -15.55 -32.95
C ALA A 202 8.90 -16.91 -32.31
N GLU A 203 10.11 -17.00 -31.77
CA GLU A 203 10.63 -18.21 -31.11
C GLU A 203 10.11 -18.36 -29.67
N ILE A 204 9.86 -17.23 -29.02
CA ILE A 204 9.14 -17.15 -27.74
C ILE A 204 7.97 -16.17 -27.87
N VAL A 205 6.86 -16.44 -27.18
CA VAL A 205 5.72 -15.54 -27.07
C VAL A 205 5.44 -15.19 -25.61
N VAL A 206 5.49 -13.89 -25.33
CA VAL A 206 5.18 -13.28 -24.04
C VAL A 206 3.79 -12.65 -24.12
N ALA A 207 2.88 -13.06 -23.23
CA ALA A 207 1.68 -12.28 -22.96
C ALA A 207 1.98 -11.30 -21.82
N LEU A 208 1.87 -10.01 -22.11
CA LEU A 208 2.03 -8.94 -21.12
C LEU A 208 0.62 -8.48 -20.74
N THR A 209 0.20 -8.76 -19.51
CA THR A 209 -1.23 -8.70 -19.15
C THR A 209 -1.49 -7.77 -17.98
N HIS A 210 -2.59 -7.01 -18.05
CA HIS A 210 -3.14 -6.28 -16.92
C HIS A 210 -4.52 -6.87 -16.59
N GLN A 211 -4.46 -8.02 -15.91
CA GLN A 211 -5.57 -8.88 -15.52
C GLN A 211 -5.32 -9.35 -14.08
N ARG A 212 -6.33 -9.89 -13.39
CA ARG A 212 -6.12 -10.63 -12.13
C ARG A 212 -5.48 -12.00 -12.36
N GLU A 213 -4.81 -12.50 -11.33
CA GLU A 213 -4.19 -13.83 -11.30
C GLU A 213 -5.15 -14.98 -11.69
N PRO A 214 -6.45 -15.02 -11.27
CA PRO A 214 -7.38 -16.04 -11.73
C PRO A 214 -7.68 -15.95 -13.25
N ASN A 215 -7.65 -14.75 -13.82
CA ASN A 215 -7.86 -14.53 -15.26
C ASN A 215 -6.58 -14.86 -16.07
N ASP A 216 -5.38 -14.62 -15.54
CA ASP A 216 -4.12 -15.07 -16.14
C ASP A 216 -3.93 -16.59 -16.04
N ASN A 217 -4.21 -17.20 -14.87
CA ASN A 217 -4.19 -18.65 -14.68
C ASN A 217 -5.20 -19.32 -15.64
N LYS A 218 -6.39 -18.73 -15.83
CA LYS A 218 -7.37 -19.17 -16.83
C LYS A 218 -6.87 -18.99 -18.27
N LEU A 219 -6.10 -17.94 -18.58
CA LEU A 219 -5.46 -17.78 -19.89
C LEU A 219 -4.46 -18.92 -20.13
N ALA A 220 -3.53 -19.16 -19.20
CA ALA A 220 -2.57 -20.27 -19.27
C ALA A 220 -3.25 -21.66 -19.37
N GLU A 221 -4.26 -21.93 -18.54
CA GLU A 221 -5.03 -23.18 -18.51
C GLU A 221 -5.71 -23.48 -19.86
N LEU A 222 -6.08 -22.43 -20.61
CA LEU A 222 -6.74 -22.54 -21.91
C LEU A 222 -5.79 -22.41 -23.10
N THR A 223 -4.54 -21.98 -22.94
CA THR A 223 -3.57 -21.81 -24.05
C THR A 223 -2.28 -22.63 -23.93
N GLY A 224 -2.02 -23.27 -22.78
CA GLY A 224 -0.82 -24.07 -22.52
C GLY A 224 -0.79 -25.40 -23.29
N GLU A 225 -1.96 -26.05 -23.47
CA GLU A 225 -2.07 -27.25 -24.33
C GLU A 225 -1.77 -26.93 -25.80
N ASP A 226 -2.23 -25.76 -26.27
CA ASP A 226 -1.97 -25.23 -27.60
C ASP A 226 -0.49 -24.83 -27.80
N GLY A 227 0.33 -24.80 -26.74
CA GLY A 227 1.72 -24.31 -26.77
C GLY A 227 1.85 -22.83 -27.17
N LEU A 228 0.77 -22.06 -26.99
CA LEU A 228 0.59 -20.78 -27.67
C LEU A 228 1.47 -19.68 -27.05
N ILE A 229 1.43 -19.57 -25.72
CA ILE A 229 2.12 -18.57 -24.89
C ILE A 229 3.12 -19.30 -23.98
N ASP A 230 4.39 -18.88 -24.00
CA ASP A 230 5.44 -19.48 -23.16
C ASP A 230 5.41 -18.91 -21.73
N VAL A 231 5.18 -17.60 -21.60
CA VAL A 231 5.11 -16.89 -20.31
C VAL A 231 4.08 -15.76 -20.34
N ILE A 232 3.33 -15.64 -19.24
CA ILE A 232 2.40 -14.56 -18.91
C ILE A 232 3.04 -13.69 -17.83
N LEU A 233 3.18 -12.39 -18.11
CA LEU A 233 3.71 -11.37 -17.23
C LEU A 233 2.57 -10.42 -16.84
N GLY A 234 2.00 -10.64 -15.65
CA GLY A 234 0.77 -10.01 -15.15
C GLY A 234 0.97 -8.83 -14.19
N GLY A 235 -0.14 -8.23 -13.75
CA GLY A 235 -0.19 -7.12 -12.78
C GLY A 235 -1.48 -7.09 -11.96
N HIS A 236 -2.02 -5.90 -11.71
CA HIS A 236 -3.33 -5.55 -11.15
C HIS A 236 -3.65 -5.97 -9.69
N ASP A 237 -3.02 -7.03 -9.16
CA ASP A 237 -3.33 -7.56 -7.81
C ASP A 237 -2.35 -7.14 -6.71
N HIS A 238 -1.31 -6.39 -7.05
CA HIS A 238 -0.33 -5.74 -6.15
C HIS A 238 0.56 -6.66 -5.30
N TYR A 239 0.43 -7.98 -5.40
CA TYR A 239 1.30 -8.96 -4.74
C TYR A 239 2.25 -9.67 -5.71
N TYR A 240 3.36 -10.17 -5.16
CA TYR A 240 4.29 -11.03 -5.89
C TYR A 240 3.77 -12.47 -5.91
N SER A 241 3.65 -13.09 -7.08
CA SER A 241 3.26 -14.50 -7.22
C SER A 241 3.79 -15.13 -8.51
N HIS A 242 3.98 -16.44 -8.47
CA HIS A 242 4.38 -17.28 -9.58
C HIS A 242 3.58 -18.57 -9.60
N THR A 243 3.09 -18.96 -10.78
CA THR A 243 2.52 -20.29 -11.03
C THR A 243 3.10 -20.89 -12.31
N LEU A 244 2.98 -22.21 -12.46
CA LEU A 244 3.27 -22.94 -13.69
C LEU A 244 2.02 -23.75 -14.07
N THR A 245 1.27 -23.24 -15.04
CA THR A 245 -0.03 -23.78 -15.44
C THR A 245 0.10 -24.37 -16.84
N LYS A 246 -0.03 -25.70 -16.96
CA LYS A 246 0.11 -26.48 -18.21
C LYS A 246 1.38 -26.22 -19.04
N GLY A 247 2.46 -25.78 -18.41
CA GLY A 247 3.73 -25.47 -19.09
C GLY A 247 3.91 -24.01 -19.47
N THR A 248 2.88 -23.16 -19.29
CA THR A 248 2.99 -21.70 -19.37
C THR A 248 3.27 -21.16 -17.97
N HIS A 249 4.30 -20.33 -17.81
CA HIS A 249 4.54 -19.62 -16.55
C HIS A 249 3.59 -18.42 -16.41
N VAL A 250 3.09 -18.17 -15.20
CA VAL A 250 2.38 -16.94 -14.86
C VAL A 250 3.15 -16.25 -13.74
N LEU A 251 3.47 -14.97 -13.92
CA LEU A 251 4.31 -14.21 -13.00
C LEU A 251 3.76 -12.80 -12.79
N ARG A 252 3.69 -12.36 -11.53
CA ARG A 252 3.41 -10.97 -11.13
C ARG A 252 4.43 -10.52 -10.10
N SER A 253 4.90 -9.29 -10.22
CA SER A 253 6.14 -8.78 -9.64
C SER A 253 5.92 -7.72 -8.55
N GLY A 254 4.80 -7.77 -7.83
CA GLY A 254 4.52 -6.90 -6.68
C GLY A 254 3.80 -5.60 -7.07
N THR A 255 4.28 -4.47 -6.52
CA THR A 255 3.74 -3.10 -6.72
C THR A 255 4.78 -2.05 -6.25
N ASP A 256 4.59 -0.76 -6.58
CA ASP A 256 5.34 0.41 -6.06
C ASP A 256 6.88 0.29 -6.04
N PHE A 257 7.44 -0.38 -7.06
CA PHE A 257 8.87 -0.70 -7.12
C PHE A 257 9.41 -1.48 -5.90
N LYS A 258 8.54 -2.11 -5.10
CA LYS A 258 8.88 -2.91 -3.89
C LYS A 258 9.59 -4.21 -4.27
N GLN A 259 9.27 -4.79 -5.43
CA GLN A 259 9.93 -5.96 -6.00
C GLN A 259 10.27 -5.77 -7.48
N LEU A 260 11.15 -6.64 -7.99
CA LEU A 260 11.51 -6.80 -9.40
C LEU A 260 11.71 -8.29 -9.67
N SER A 261 11.21 -8.81 -10.79
CA SER A 261 11.60 -10.14 -11.26
C SER A 261 12.72 -10.05 -12.29
N TYR A 262 13.78 -10.84 -12.10
CA TYR A 262 14.76 -11.17 -13.13
C TYR A 262 14.48 -12.60 -13.62
N ILE A 263 14.45 -12.78 -14.94
CA ILE A 263 14.08 -14.03 -15.60
C ILE A 263 15.19 -14.38 -16.59
N GLU A 264 15.71 -15.59 -16.50
CA GLU A 264 16.55 -16.18 -17.52
C GLU A 264 15.77 -17.25 -18.27
N ALA A 265 15.72 -17.16 -19.60
CA ALA A 265 15.12 -18.18 -20.45
C ALA A 265 16.19 -18.85 -21.32
N ARG A 266 16.16 -20.18 -21.38
CA ARG A 266 17.05 -21.05 -22.16
C ARG A 266 16.22 -21.93 -23.08
N LYS A 267 16.61 -22.10 -24.34
CA LYS A 267 15.87 -22.91 -25.31
C LYS A 267 16.18 -24.40 -25.07
N LYS A 268 15.16 -25.26 -25.05
CA LYS A 268 15.36 -26.70 -24.77
C LYS A 268 16.16 -27.40 -25.87
N ALA A 269 17.19 -28.12 -25.45
CA ALA A 269 18.04 -28.93 -26.33
C ALA A 269 17.37 -30.22 -26.85
N ASP A 270 16.13 -30.51 -26.44
CA ASP A 270 15.33 -31.65 -26.90
C ASP A 270 14.67 -31.44 -28.28
N GLY A 271 14.79 -30.24 -28.86
CA GLY A 271 14.19 -29.87 -30.14
C GLY A 271 12.70 -29.51 -30.08
N SER A 272 12.10 -29.46 -28.88
CA SER A 272 10.66 -29.17 -28.69
C SER A 272 10.25 -27.71 -28.98
N ASN A 273 11.22 -26.81 -29.24
CA ASN A 273 11.08 -25.35 -29.29
C ASN A 273 10.51 -24.71 -28.00
N LYS A 274 10.38 -25.46 -26.90
CA LYS A 274 10.02 -24.92 -25.59
C LYS A 274 11.22 -24.30 -24.89
N TRP A 275 10.93 -23.59 -23.81
CA TRP A 275 11.89 -22.87 -23.00
C TRP A 275 11.99 -23.47 -21.58
N ASP A 276 13.15 -23.33 -20.97
CA ASP A 276 13.40 -23.53 -19.54
C ASP A 276 13.68 -22.19 -18.89
N PHE A 277 13.19 -22.00 -17.66
CA PHE A 277 13.19 -20.70 -16.99
C PHE A 277 13.83 -20.79 -15.60
N GLU A 278 14.68 -19.82 -15.29
CA GLU A 278 15.12 -19.53 -13.93
C GLU A 278 14.56 -18.15 -13.55
N ILE A 279 13.81 -18.06 -12.45
CA ILE A 279 13.10 -16.84 -12.03
C ILE A 279 13.58 -16.45 -10.64
N VAL A 280 14.12 -15.24 -10.53
CA VAL A 280 14.62 -14.65 -9.29
C VAL A 280 13.80 -13.42 -8.93
N ARG A 281 13.13 -13.48 -7.78
CA ARG A 281 12.56 -12.32 -7.11
C ARG A 281 13.68 -11.51 -6.48
N ARG A 282 13.63 -10.19 -6.63
CA ARG A 282 14.56 -9.27 -5.98
C ARG A 282 13.78 -8.20 -5.23
N ASP A 283 13.88 -8.24 -3.90
CA ASP A 283 13.23 -7.27 -3.01
C ASP A 283 14.05 -5.97 -2.96
N ILE A 284 13.36 -4.84 -3.05
CA ILE A 284 13.97 -3.50 -3.08
C ILE A 284 14.02 -2.94 -1.66
N VAL A 285 14.99 -3.43 -0.90
CA VAL A 285 15.16 -3.15 0.54
C VAL A 285 16.00 -1.89 0.82
N SER A 286 15.85 -1.33 2.02
CA SER A 286 16.42 -0.02 2.38
C SER A 286 17.96 0.05 2.35
N SER A 287 18.63 -1.09 2.49
CA SER A 287 20.09 -1.26 2.41
C SER A 287 20.65 -1.11 1.00
N ILE A 288 19.82 -1.23 -0.04
CA ILE A 288 20.24 -1.01 -1.43
C ILE A 288 20.57 0.48 -1.62
N PRO A 289 21.72 0.84 -2.21
CA PRO A 289 22.06 2.23 -2.46
C PRO A 289 21.14 2.85 -3.50
N ARG A 290 20.96 4.17 -3.44
CA ARG A 290 20.14 4.94 -4.38
C ARG A 290 20.98 5.38 -5.58
N ASP A 291 20.48 5.19 -6.80
CA ASP A 291 21.08 5.75 -8.00
C ASP A 291 21.03 7.30 -7.92
N PRO A 292 22.17 8.00 -8.06
CA PRO A 292 22.21 9.45 -7.90
C PRO A 292 21.37 10.22 -8.92
N LYS A 293 21.37 9.81 -10.20
CA LYS A 293 20.64 10.50 -11.27
C LYS A 293 19.13 10.33 -11.10
N THR A 294 18.70 9.13 -10.72
CA THR A 294 17.30 8.85 -10.45
C THR A 294 16.84 9.45 -9.12
N LEU A 295 17.73 9.61 -8.13
CA LEU A 295 17.42 10.39 -6.93
C LEU A 295 17.21 11.88 -7.26
N GLU A 296 18.05 12.48 -8.10
CA GLU A 296 17.85 13.84 -8.61
C GLU A 296 16.52 13.98 -9.38
N LEU A 297 16.14 12.98 -10.17
CA LEU A 297 14.83 12.93 -10.84
C LEU A 297 13.67 12.88 -9.83
N VAL A 298 13.71 11.98 -8.84
CA VAL A 298 12.67 11.86 -7.81
C VAL A 298 12.55 13.16 -6.99
N ASP A 299 13.66 13.77 -6.58
CA ASP A 299 13.61 15.07 -5.89
C ASP A 299 13.14 16.19 -6.82
N LYS A 300 13.46 16.18 -8.12
CA LYS A 300 12.93 17.16 -9.08
C LYS A 300 11.40 17.05 -9.23
N LEU A 301 10.86 15.84 -9.31
CA LEU A 301 9.42 15.58 -9.44
C LEU A 301 8.67 15.89 -8.14
N THR A 302 9.20 15.51 -6.98
CA THR A 302 8.49 15.62 -5.68
C THR A 302 8.65 16.98 -4.98
N ARG A 303 9.69 17.78 -5.28
CA ARG A 303 10.05 19.02 -4.53
C ARG A 303 8.90 20.03 -4.35
N ALA A 304 8.06 20.21 -5.37
CA ALA A 304 6.94 21.15 -5.30
C ALA A 304 5.82 20.72 -4.32
N LEU A 305 5.76 19.42 -4.00
CA LEU A 305 4.73 18.81 -3.16
C LEU A 305 5.26 18.58 -1.73
N LYS A 306 6.50 18.05 -1.61
CA LYS A 306 7.19 17.61 -0.38
C LYS A 306 6.97 18.53 0.83
N SER A 307 7.26 19.83 0.69
CA SER A 307 7.20 20.81 1.81
C SER A 307 5.79 21.11 2.33
N LYS A 308 4.73 20.80 1.56
CA LYS A 308 3.34 20.90 2.01
C LYS A 308 2.81 19.59 2.60
N LEU A 309 3.32 18.45 2.13
CA LEU A 309 2.82 17.11 2.44
C LEU A 309 3.50 16.47 3.66
N GLU A 310 4.77 16.76 3.90
CA GLU A 310 5.51 16.37 5.10
C GLU A 310 4.93 16.97 6.39
N LYS A 311 3.99 17.91 6.28
CA LYS A 311 3.33 18.52 7.44
C LYS A 311 2.55 17.45 8.22
N PRO A 312 2.86 17.23 9.51
CA PRO A 312 2.07 16.34 10.34
C PRO A 312 0.66 16.89 10.48
N ILE A 313 -0.34 16.02 10.32
CA ILE A 313 -1.76 16.34 10.50
C ILE A 313 -2.31 15.79 11.80
N GLY A 314 -1.73 14.71 12.35
CA GLY A 314 -2.17 14.08 13.59
C GLY A 314 -1.27 12.93 14.02
N TYR A 315 -1.79 12.04 14.85
CA TYR A 315 -1.07 10.89 15.39
C TYR A 315 -2.01 9.68 15.51
N THR A 316 -1.47 8.47 15.31
CA THR A 316 -2.16 7.20 15.59
C THR A 316 -1.42 6.39 16.65
N ALA A 317 -2.17 5.80 17.59
CA ALA A 317 -1.66 4.88 18.60
C ALA A 317 -1.81 3.40 18.19
N ALA A 318 -2.47 3.12 17.06
CA ALA A 318 -2.63 1.79 16.49
C ALA A 318 -2.08 1.74 15.05
N PRO A 319 -1.57 0.59 14.58
CA PRO A 319 -1.30 0.40 13.16
C PRO A 319 -2.60 0.51 12.35
N LEU A 320 -2.56 1.20 11.20
CA LEU A 320 -3.71 1.36 10.31
C LEU A 320 -3.47 0.52 9.04
N ASP A 321 -4.30 -0.49 8.81
CA ASP A 321 -4.07 -1.48 7.74
C ASP A 321 -4.71 -1.04 6.42
N ALA A 322 -3.90 -0.42 5.55
CA ALA A 322 -4.31 0.08 4.23
C ALA A 322 -3.90 -0.85 3.07
N ARG A 323 -3.41 -2.06 3.36
CA ARG A 323 -2.91 -3.02 2.35
C ARG A 323 -4.04 -3.45 1.41
N PHE A 324 -3.76 -3.47 0.12
CA PHE A 324 -4.68 -3.85 -0.96
C PHE A 324 -5.40 -5.17 -0.66
N THR A 325 -4.63 -6.20 -0.31
CA THR A 325 -5.14 -7.55 0.02
C THR A 325 -6.04 -7.57 1.26
N THR A 326 -5.84 -6.66 2.22
CA THR A 326 -6.62 -6.62 3.46
C THR A 326 -7.93 -5.85 3.25
N VAL A 327 -7.87 -4.62 2.73
CA VAL A 327 -9.08 -3.82 2.55
C VAL A 327 -10.07 -4.48 1.57
N ARG A 328 -9.58 -5.26 0.60
CA ARG A 328 -10.39 -5.97 -0.40
C ARG A 328 -10.86 -7.38 -0.01
N THR A 329 -10.60 -7.85 1.21
CA THR A 329 -11.03 -9.20 1.67
C THR A 329 -11.69 -9.25 3.04
N LYS A 330 -11.52 -8.22 3.87
CA LYS A 330 -11.99 -8.19 5.26
C LYS A 330 -12.14 -6.75 5.75
N GLU A 331 -12.80 -6.60 6.90
CA GLU A 331 -12.86 -5.35 7.65
C GLU A 331 -11.43 -4.80 7.93
N SER A 332 -11.21 -3.51 7.64
CA SER A 332 -10.00 -2.78 8.02
C SER A 332 -10.33 -1.74 9.08
N ASN A 333 -9.44 -1.54 10.05
CA ASN A 333 -9.61 -0.49 11.06
C ASN A 333 -9.50 0.92 10.45
N LEU A 334 -8.78 1.07 9.32
CA LEU A 334 -8.78 2.31 8.55
C LEU A 334 -10.09 2.48 7.76
N GLY A 335 -10.62 1.40 7.20
CA GLY A 335 -11.94 1.38 6.55
C GLY A 335 -13.05 1.81 7.52
N ASN A 336 -13.08 1.21 8.72
CA ASN A 336 -13.98 1.60 9.81
C ASN A 336 -13.89 3.10 10.13
N PHE A 337 -12.68 3.61 10.38
CA PHE A 337 -12.45 5.02 10.71
C PHE A 337 -12.96 5.99 9.65
N VAL A 338 -12.75 5.67 8.37
CA VAL A 338 -13.17 6.55 7.27
C VAL A 338 -14.68 6.49 7.03
N CYS A 339 -15.28 5.30 7.03
CA CYS A 339 -16.73 5.16 6.94
C CYS A 339 -17.45 5.80 8.14
N ASP A 340 -16.86 5.75 9.33
CA ASP A 340 -17.37 6.46 10.51
C ASP A 340 -17.34 7.97 10.31
N LEU A 341 -16.23 8.53 9.84
CA LEU A 341 -16.13 9.97 9.59
C LEU A 341 -17.06 10.45 8.47
N MET A 342 -17.20 9.69 7.37
CA MET A 342 -18.17 9.97 6.31
C MET A 342 -19.60 10.02 6.87
N ARG A 343 -19.98 9.01 7.65
CA ARG A 343 -21.32 8.91 8.27
C ARG A 343 -21.57 10.03 9.28
N TYR A 344 -20.61 10.32 10.17
CA TYR A 344 -20.75 11.37 11.19
C TYR A 344 -20.77 12.78 10.59
N TYR A 345 -20.01 13.04 9.52
CA TYR A 345 -19.98 14.36 8.87
C TYR A 345 -21.34 14.72 8.26
N TYR A 346 -22.00 13.75 7.61
CA TYR A 346 -23.32 13.94 6.99
C TYR A 346 -24.52 13.57 7.87
N GLN A 347 -24.29 13.11 9.11
CA GLN A 347 -25.32 12.60 10.02
C GLN A 347 -26.18 11.47 9.42
N ALA A 348 -25.58 10.65 8.55
CA ALA A 348 -26.25 9.55 7.86
C ALA A 348 -26.56 8.37 8.80
N ASP A 349 -27.58 7.58 8.49
CA ASP A 349 -27.89 6.34 9.23
C ASP A 349 -26.73 5.34 9.12
N CYS A 350 -26.12 5.24 7.94
CA CYS A 350 -25.08 4.26 7.63
C CYS A 350 -24.09 4.77 6.57
N CYS A 351 -22.99 4.04 6.38
CA CYS A 351 -22.03 4.31 5.30
C CYS A 351 -21.51 3.00 4.69
N ILE A 352 -21.36 2.99 3.36
CA ILE A 352 -20.66 1.94 2.60
C ILE A 352 -19.68 2.62 1.64
N MET A 353 -18.43 2.18 1.68
CA MET A 353 -17.34 2.61 0.80
C MET A 353 -16.71 1.37 0.15
N ALA A 354 -16.59 1.38 -1.18
CA ALA A 354 -15.85 0.36 -1.92
C ALA A 354 -14.37 0.39 -1.50
N ALA A 355 -13.80 -0.75 -1.12
CA ALA A 355 -12.42 -0.89 -0.67
C ALA A 355 -11.38 -0.40 -1.67
N GLY A 356 -11.70 -0.40 -2.97
CA GLY A 356 -10.89 0.21 -4.03
C GLY A 356 -10.56 1.70 -3.81
N THR A 357 -11.32 2.39 -2.94
CA THR A 357 -11.06 3.75 -2.47
C THR A 357 -9.75 3.89 -1.68
N ILE A 358 -9.37 2.85 -0.91
CA ILE A 358 -8.22 2.88 -0.02
C ILE A 358 -6.98 2.44 -0.82
N ARG A 359 -6.00 3.33 -0.99
CA ARG A 359 -4.86 3.11 -1.90
C ARG A 359 -3.46 3.11 -1.27
N GLY A 360 -3.35 3.28 0.04
CA GLY A 360 -2.04 3.47 0.70
C GLY A 360 -1.08 2.27 0.69
N ASP A 361 -1.52 1.08 0.23
CA ASP A 361 -0.86 -0.22 0.22
C ASP A 361 0.32 -0.42 1.20
N GLN A 362 0.05 -0.18 2.47
CA GLN A 362 0.97 -0.43 3.58
C GLN A 362 0.19 -0.52 4.90
N ILE A 363 0.90 -0.86 5.98
CA ILE A 363 0.40 -0.61 7.33
C ILE A 363 1.07 0.67 7.82
N TYR A 364 0.29 1.75 8.02
CA TYR A 364 0.81 2.96 8.65
C TYR A 364 1.03 2.66 10.14
N PRO A 365 2.28 2.71 10.65
CA PRO A 365 2.58 2.30 12.02
C PRO A 365 2.13 3.35 13.06
N PRO A 366 2.02 2.97 14.36
CA PRO A 366 1.87 3.92 15.46
C PRO A 366 2.92 5.04 15.40
N GLY A 367 2.48 6.28 15.57
CA GLY A 367 3.32 7.45 15.37
C GLY A 367 2.58 8.63 14.74
N VAL A 368 3.35 9.46 14.04
CA VAL A 368 2.89 10.64 13.31
C VAL A 368 2.10 10.23 12.07
N LEU A 369 0.97 10.91 11.82
CA LEU A 369 0.28 10.90 10.52
C LEU A 369 0.53 12.24 9.81
N ARG A 370 0.93 12.18 8.55
CA ARG A 370 1.28 13.31 7.68
C ARG A 370 0.20 13.59 6.65
N LEU A 371 0.26 14.78 6.05
CA LEU A 371 -0.63 15.10 4.94
C LEU A 371 -0.34 14.23 3.70
N LYS A 372 0.90 13.76 3.52
CA LYS A 372 1.25 12.74 2.51
C LYS A 372 0.43 11.46 2.72
N ASP A 373 0.55 10.82 3.89
CA ASP A 373 -0.12 9.56 4.24
C ASP A 373 -1.63 9.57 3.94
N LEU A 374 -2.30 10.68 4.29
CA LEU A 374 -3.73 10.88 4.03
C LEU A 374 -4.07 10.93 2.53
N MET A 375 -3.22 11.58 1.74
CA MET A 375 -3.47 11.85 0.32
C MET A 375 -3.02 10.67 -0.56
N ASP A 376 -1.93 9.99 -0.21
CA ASP A 376 -1.54 8.72 -0.82
C ASP A 376 -2.61 7.64 -0.57
N CYS A 377 -3.22 7.65 0.62
CA CYS A 377 -4.26 6.68 0.97
C CYS A 377 -5.63 6.97 0.33
N PHE A 378 -5.92 8.23 0.02
CA PHE A 378 -7.17 8.70 -0.60
C PHE A 378 -6.87 9.67 -1.77
N PRO A 379 -6.27 9.18 -2.87
CA PRO A 379 -5.75 10.02 -3.95
C PRO A 379 -6.81 10.48 -4.96
N PHE A 380 -7.98 9.82 -4.95
CA PHE A 380 -9.08 10.12 -5.88
C PHE A 380 -9.78 11.43 -5.52
N GLU A 381 -10.12 12.20 -6.55
CA GLU A 381 -10.78 13.51 -6.45
C GLU A 381 -12.32 13.40 -6.43
N ASP A 382 -12.88 12.21 -6.19
CA ASP A 382 -14.34 12.01 -6.14
C ASP A 382 -14.95 12.28 -4.74
N PRO A 383 -16.12 12.93 -4.69
CA PRO A 383 -16.73 13.39 -3.43
C PRO A 383 -17.56 12.31 -2.74
N VAL A 384 -17.76 12.53 -1.44
CA VAL A 384 -18.78 11.81 -0.66
C VAL A 384 -20.15 12.38 -1.01
N VAL A 385 -21.03 11.51 -1.50
CA VAL A 385 -22.45 11.79 -1.74
C VAL A 385 -23.30 11.19 -0.63
N VAL A 386 -24.53 11.70 -0.50
CA VAL A 386 -25.52 11.15 0.43
C VAL A 386 -26.76 10.80 -0.35
N ILE A 387 -27.16 9.54 -0.30
CA ILE A 387 -28.33 9.01 -1.02
C ILE A 387 -29.34 8.43 -0.05
N LYS A 388 -30.61 8.54 -0.38
CA LYS A 388 -31.73 7.92 0.32
C LYS A 388 -32.13 6.66 -0.42
N VAL A 389 -32.04 5.52 0.26
CA VAL A 389 -32.23 4.19 -0.34
C VAL A 389 -33.04 3.28 0.59
N LYS A 390 -33.79 2.34 0.02
CA LYS A 390 -34.43 1.28 0.80
C LYS A 390 -33.40 0.33 1.40
N GLY A 391 -33.69 -0.26 2.56
CA GLY A 391 -32.82 -1.28 3.18
C GLY A 391 -32.55 -2.46 2.27
N LYS A 392 -33.48 -2.81 1.36
CA LYS A 392 -33.26 -3.78 0.28
C LYS A 392 -32.04 -3.43 -0.59
N ALA A 393 -31.94 -2.18 -1.06
CA ALA A 393 -30.86 -1.73 -1.93
C ALA A 393 -29.48 -1.76 -1.22
N ILE A 394 -29.49 -1.53 0.11
CA ILE A 394 -28.32 -1.69 0.98
C ILE A 394 -27.89 -3.17 1.05
N VAL A 395 -28.82 -4.11 1.24
CA VAL A 395 -28.50 -5.55 1.25
C VAL A 395 -27.98 -6.01 -0.12
N GLU A 396 -28.59 -5.55 -1.22
CA GLU A 396 -28.14 -5.85 -2.59
C GLU A 396 -26.73 -5.27 -2.88
N ALA A 397 -26.42 -4.08 -2.35
CA ALA A 397 -25.09 -3.48 -2.44
C ALA A 397 -24.02 -4.28 -1.67
N LEU A 398 -24.38 -4.79 -0.49
CA LEU A 398 -23.50 -5.63 0.33
C LEU A 398 -23.27 -6.99 -0.34
N GLU A 399 -24.30 -7.59 -0.94
CA GLU A 399 -24.20 -8.83 -1.76
C GLU A 399 -23.32 -8.65 -3.00
N ASN A 400 -23.44 -7.54 -3.75
CA ASN A 400 -22.47 -7.22 -4.81
C ASN A 400 -21.04 -7.16 -4.25
N GLY A 401 -20.88 -6.45 -3.13
CA GLY A 401 -19.57 -6.21 -2.54
C GLY A 401 -18.85 -7.49 -2.09
N VAL A 402 -19.56 -8.43 -1.47
CA VAL A 402 -19.02 -9.75 -1.10
C VAL A 402 -19.10 -10.78 -2.24
N GLY A 403 -19.72 -10.43 -3.37
CA GLY A 403 -20.04 -11.34 -4.46
C GLY A 403 -18.82 -11.91 -5.17
N SER A 404 -17.75 -11.12 -5.35
CA SER A 404 -16.54 -11.55 -6.06
C SER A 404 -15.50 -12.28 -5.18
N TYR A 405 -15.67 -12.31 -3.86
CA TYR A 405 -14.72 -12.98 -2.94
C TYR A 405 -14.51 -14.46 -3.34
N PRO A 406 -13.27 -14.99 -3.34
CA PRO A 406 -12.04 -14.41 -2.78
C PRO A 406 -11.23 -13.49 -3.72
N SER A 407 -11.72 -13.15 -4.91
CA SER A 407 -11.02 -12.19 -5.79
C SER A 407 -10.88 -10.82 -5.13
N LEU A 408 -9.72 -10.19 -5.31
CA LEU A 408 -9.35 -8.91 -4.69
C LEU A 408 -10.00 -7.71 -5.39
N GLU A 409 -11.32 -7.71 -5.51
CA GLU A 409 -12.06 -6.64 -6.19
C GLU A 409 -12.15 -5.34 -5.39
N GLY A 410 -12.18 -4.22 -6.10
CA GLY A 410 -12.43 -2.90 -5.51
C GLY A 410 -13.77 -2.82 -4.76
N ARG A 411 -14.75 -3.62 -5.18
CA ARG A 411 -16.12 -3.63 -4.67
C ARG A 411 -16.29 -4.18 -3.25
N TYR A 412 -15.26 -4.73 -2.62
CA TYR A 412 -15.40 -5.23 -1.24
C TYR A 412 -15.84 -4.09 -0.31
N PRO A 413 -16.87 -4.26 0.54
CA PRO A 413 -17.43 -3.14 1.30
C PRO A 413 -16.64 -2.88 2.59
N GLN A 414 -16.24 -1.63 2.81
CA GLN A 414 -15.90 -1.11 4.14
C GLN A 414 -17.11 -0.31 4.66
N ILE A 415 -17.49 -0.49 5.93
CA ILE A 415 -18.84 -0.13 6.41
C ILE A 415 -18.85 0.60 7.76
N SER A 416 -19.89 1.41 8.01
CA SER A 416 -20.16 2.04 9.31
C SER A 416 -21.65 1.98 9.67
N ASN A 417 -21.90 1.68 10.95
CA ASN A 417 -23.23 1.46 11.53
C ASN A 417 -24.04 0.33 10.86
N ILE A 418 -23.33 -0.60 10.21
CA ILE A 418 -23.84 -1.82 9.60
C ILE A 418 -23.06 -2.99 10.22
N GLU A 419 -23.76 -4.08 10.54
CA GLU A 419 -23.15 -5.40 10.80
C GLU A 419 -23.64 -6.39 9.74
N ILE A 420 -22.76 -7.25 9.23
CA ILE A 420 -23.11 -8.37 8.36
C ILE A 420 -22.47 -9.69 8.79
N GLU A 421 -23.21 -10.78 8.62
CA GLU A 421 -22.73 -12.16 8.69
C GLU A 421 -22.68 -12.74 7.28
N VAL A 422 -21.54 -13.32 6.89
CA VAL A 422 -21.26 -13.70 5.49
C VAL A 422 -20.79 -15.15 5.40
N ASP A 423 -21.41 -15.94 4.54
CA ASP A 423 -21.03 -17.31 4.20
C ASP A 423 -20.51 -17.36 2.76
N TYR A 424 -19.18 -17.31 2.61
CA TYR A 424 -18.51 -17.34 1.31
C TYR A 424 -18.62 -18.68 0.57
N SER A 425 -19.09 -19.76 1.22
CA SER A 425 -19.35 -21.04 0.54
C SER A 425 -20.60 -20.99 -0.34
N ARG A 426 -21.47 -20.00 -0.13
CA ARG A 426 -22.66 -19.77 -0.95
C ARG A 426 -22.34 -19.08 -2.27
N LYS A 427 -23.26 -19.25 -3.22
CA LYS A 427 -23.26 -18.55 -4.51
C LYS A 427 -23.36 -17.02 -4.29
N PRO A 428 -22.66 -16.20 -5.11
CA PRO A 428 -22.82 -14.74 -5.08
C PRO A 428 -24.29 -14.32 -5.21
N GLY A 429 -24.70 -13.26 -4.52
CA GLY A 429 -26.11 -12.84 -4.45
C GLY A 429 -26.96 -13.64 -3.45
N SER A 430 -26.33 -14.40 -2.56
CA SER A 430 -26.96 -15.09 -1.42
C SER A 430 -25.98 -15.38 -0.27
N ARG A 431 -24.86 -14.65 -0.21
CA ARG A 431 -23.76 -14.82 0.75
C ARG A 431 -23.99 -14.11 2.08
N VAL A 432 -24.75 -13.02 2.09
CA VAL A 432 -25.07 -12.25 3.30
C VAL A 432 -26.22 -12.96 4.02
N LEU A 433 -25.94 -13.52 5.19
CA LEU A 433 -26.88 -14.29 5.99
C LEU A 433 -27.78 -13.40 6.85
N SER A 434 -27.20 -12.34 7.40
CA SER A 434 -27.90 -11.34 8.19
C SER A 434 -27.26 -9.96 7.98
N THR A 435 -28.09 -8.92 8.04
CA THR A 435 -27.68 -7.52 7.98
C THR A 435 -28.39 -6.76 9.09
N LYS A 436 -27.65 -5.97 9.86
CA LYS A 436 -28.19 -4.98 10.79
C LYS A 436 -27.79 -3.57 10.37
N ILE A 437 -28.61 -2.59 10.69
CA ILE A 437 -28.32 -1.16 10.49
C ILE A 437 -28.73 -0.43 11.78
N GLY A 438 -27.78 0.24 12.45
CA GLY A 438 -28.03 0.87 13.75
C GLY A 438 -28.20 -0.12 14.92
N GLY A 439 -27.69 -1.35 14.80
CA GLY A 439 -27.82 -2.41 15.79
C GLY A 439 -29.11 -3.25 15.66
N GLU A 440 -30.12 -2.74 14.97
CA GLU A 440 -31.37 -3.46 14.66
C GLU A 440 -31.29 -4.18 13.31
N PRO A 441 -32.05 -5.28 13.08
CA PRO A 441 -32.14 -5.93 11.78
C PRO A 441 -32.54 -4.95 10.66
N ALA A 442 -31.98 -5.13 9.47
CA ALA A 442 -32.30 -4.28 8.32
C ALA A 442 -33.75 -4.49 7.85
N ASP A 443 -34.57 -3.43 7.92
CA ASP A 443 -35.90 -3.40 7.33
C ASP A 443 -35.76 -3.13 5.83
N LEU A 444 -36.23 -4.06 5.00
CA LEU A 444 -36.03 -4.01 3.55
C LEU A 444 -36.82 -2.90 2.85
N GLU A 445 -37.95 -2.48 3.43
CA GLU A 445 -38.86 -1.48 2.85
C GLU A 445 -38.67 -0.09 3.44
N LYS A 446 -38.15 0.02 4.67
CA LYS A 446 -37.70 1.29 5.27
C LYS A 446 -36.63 1.96 4.40
N GLU A 447 -36.74 3.27 4.28
CA GLU A 447 -35.70 4.14 3.72
C GLU A 447 -34.65 4.51 4.77
N TYR A 448 -33.39 4.53 4.35
CA TYR A 448 -32.22 4.91 5.15
C TYR A 448 -31.40 5.97 4.41
N VAL A 449 -30.75 6.86 5.16
CA VAL A 449 -29.75 7.80 4.66
C VAL A 449 -28.38 7.11 4.63
N LEU A 450 -27.84 6.94 3.44
CA LEU A 450 -26.56 6.27 3.19
C LEU A 450 -25.51 7.29 2.70
N ALA A 451 -24.43 7.44 3.46
CA ALA A 451 -23.23 8.13 2.97
C ALA A 451 -22.39 7.17 2.10
N THR A 452 -21.98 7.60 0.92
CA THR A 452 -21.16 6.79 0.00
C THR A 452 -20.34 7.69 -0.95
N ARG A 453 -19.76 7.14 -2.03
CA ARG A 453 -19.01 7.90 -3.05
C ARG A 453 -19.86 8.13 -4.28
N GLY A 454 -19.68 9.27 -4.97
CA GLY A 454 -20.32 9.53 -6.28
C GLY A 454 -20.06 8.40 -7.30
N TYR A 455 -18.83 7.85 -7.28
CA TYR A 455 -18.47 6.62 -7.99
C TYR A 455 -19.47 5.46 -7.81
N MET A 456 -19.94 5.23 -6.59
CA MET A 456 -20.91 4.17 -6.26
C MET A 456 -22.36 4.60 -6.56
N GLY A 457 -22.69 5.88 -6.41
CA GLY A 457 -23.97 6.46 -6.84
C GLY A 457 -24.21 6.36 -8.36
N ARG A 458 -23.13 6.35 -9.16
CA ARG A 458 -23.14 6.03 -10.61
C ARG A 458 -23.07 4.53 -10.91
N GLY A 459 -23.32 3.65 -9.93
CA GLY A 459 -23.40 2.20 -10.10
C GLY A 459 -22.09 1.47 -10.46
N LYS A 460 -20.92 2.14 -10.40
CA LYS A 460 -19.62 1.54 -10.69
C LYS A 460 -19.27 0.44 -9.68
N ASP A 461 -18.25 -0.39 -9.98
CA ASP A 461 -17.92 -1.60 -9.20
C ASP A 461 -19.10 -2.59 -9.02
N GLY A 462 -20.14 -2.47 -9.88
CA GLY A 462 -21.36 -3.28 -9.81
C GLY A 462 -22.40 -2.83 -8.78
N TYR A 463 -22.26 -1.65 -8.18
CA TYR A 463 -23.18 -1.10 -7.17
C TYR A 463 -24.49 -0.56 -7.78
N THR A 464 -25.09 -1.26 -8.75
CA THR A 464 -26.27 -0.80 -9.49
C THR A 464 -27.53 -0.67 -8.63
N SER A 465 -27.60 -1.30 -7.45
CA SER A 465 -28.67 -1.06 -6.47
C SER A 465 -28.60 0.31 -5.79
N LEU A 466 -27.44 1.00 -5.86
CA LEU A 466 -27.22 2.35 -5.35
C LEU A 466 -27.31 3.42 -6.45
N LEU A 467 -27.71 3.05 -7.67
CA LEU A 467 -27.76 3.96 -8.82
C LEU A 467 -28.75 5.10 -8.56
N ILE A 468 -28.29 6.34 -8.72
CA ILE A 468 -29.10 7.55 -8.52
C ILE A 468 -30.13 7.75 -9.64
N GLU A 469 -31.23 8.45 -9.33
CA GLU A 469 -32.32 8.72 -10.29
C GLU A 469 -31.84 9.45 -11.55
N GLU A 470 -30.85 10.36 -11.45
CA GLU A 470 -30.29 11.09 -12.60
C GLU A 470 -29.54 10.19 -13.60
N GLU A 471 -28.95 9.11 -13.12
CA GLU A 471 -28.28 8.07 -13.92
C GLU A 471 -29.25 6.92 -14.30
N GLY A 472 -30.56 7.11 -14.09
CA GLY A 472 -31.61 6.15 -14.44
C GLY A 472 -31.88 5.05 -13.39
N GLY A 473 -31.42 5.25 -12.15
CA GLY A 473 -31.62 4.34 -11.02
C GLY A 473 -32.86 4.63 -10.17
N SER A 474 -32.76 4.39 -8.86
CA SER A 474 -33.85 4.64 -7.90
C SER A 474 -33.39 5.12 -6.51
N ALA A 475 -32.12 5.48 -6.36
CA ALA A 475 -31.62 6.17 -5.16
C ALA A 475 -31.86 7.68 -5.29
N ILE A 476 -32.59 8.27 -4.34
CA ILE A 476 -32.84 9.72 -4.31
C ILE A 476 -31.60 10.39 -3.75
N GLU A 477 -31.00 11.32 -4.49
CA GLU A 477 -29.81 12.03 -4.02
C GLU A 477 -30.17 13.17 -3.05
N LEU A 478 -29.50 13.22 -1.90
CA LEU A 478 -29.68 14.24 -0.84
C LEU A 478 -28.50 15.22 -0.78
N VAL A 479 -27.30 14.77 -1.15
CA VAL A 479 -26.10 15.60 -1.36
C VAL A 479 -25.41 15.10 -2.61
N SER A 480 -25.46 15.93 -3.67
CA SER A 480 -24.89 15.63 -4.98
C SER A 480 -23.38 15.80 -5.04
N GLU A 481 -22.75 15.29 -6.09
CA GLU A 481 -21.29 15.42 -6.29
C GLU A 481 -20.81 16.88 -6.30
N GLU A 482 -21.62 17.83 -6.77
CA GLU A 482 -21.30 19.27 -6.70
C GLU A 482 -21.27 19.84 -5.27
N ASN A 483 -22.02 19.23 -4.34
CA ASN A 483 -22.14 19.64 -2.93
C ASN A 483 -21.40 18.70 -1.97
N GLY A 484 -20.88 17.57 -2.49
CA GLY A 484 -20.19 16.54 -1.75
C GLY A 484 -18.77 16.96 -1.38
N VAL A 485 -18.28 16.45 -0.24
CA VAL A 485 -16.97 16.79 0.31
C VAL A 485 -16.03 15.61 0.12
N LEU A 486 -14.81 15.87 -0.37
CA LEU A 486 -13.78 14.83 -0.53
C LEU A 486 -13.48 14.15 0.81
N ILE A 487 -13.30 12.83 0.79
CA ILE A 487 -12.91 12.02 1.96
C ILE A 487 -11.67 12.60 2.66
N SER A 488 -10.68 13.03 1.86
CA SER A 488 -9.44 13.65 2.34
C SER A 488 -9.65 15.04 2.96
N THR A 489 -10.73 15.76 2.61
CA THR A 489 -11.14 17.00 3.28
C THR A 489 -11.84 16.72 4.60
N ILE A 490 -12.74 15.72 4.69
CA ILE A 490 -13.40 15.32 5.95
C ILE A 490 -12.34 14.88 6.98
N LEU A 491 -11.38 14.04 6.57
CA LEU A 491 -10.26 13.60 7.40
C LEU A 491 -9.38 14.76 7.86
N ARG A 492 -9.06 15.72 6.97
CA ARG A 492 -8.32 16.94 7.33
C ARG A 492 -9.09 17.77 8.37
N GLN A 493 -10.38 17.99 8.16
CA GLN A 493 -11.24 18.76 9.06
C GLN A 493 -11.36 18.08 10.43
N TYR A 494 -11.49 16.75 10.48
CA TYR A 494 -11.47 15.99 11.73
C TYR A 494 -10.19 16.26 12.54
N PHE A 495 -9.02 16.09 11.93
CA PHE A 495 -7.75 16.35 12.60
C PHE A 495 -7.56 17.84 12.97
N MET A 496 -7.99 18.77 12.12
CA MET A 496 -8.01 20.20 12.46
C MET A 496 -8.94 20.50 13.65
N SER A 497 -10.08 19.81 13.78
CA SER A 497 -10.99 19.99 14.91
C SER A 497 -10.35 19.54 16.23
N LEU A 498 -9.56 18.46 16.24
CA LEU A 498 -8.80 18.03 17.43
C LEU A 498 -7.77 19.08 17.87
N LYS A 499 -7.14 19.78 16.91
CA LYS A 499 -6.25 20.92 17.20
C LYS A 499 -7.02 22.10 17.82
N VAL A 500 -8.16 22.49 17.24
CA VAL A 500 -8.97 23.63 17.70
C VAL A 500 -9.62 23.37 19.07
N LEU A 501 -10.14 22.15 19.31
CA LEU A 501 -10.81 21.76 20.55
C LEU A 501 -9.86 21.52 21.75
N GLY A 502 -8.60 21.93 21.66
CA GLY A 502 -7.61 21.74 22.72
C GLY A 502 -7.28 20.27 23.04
N ARG A 503 -7.68 19.31 22.19
CA ARG A 503 -7.32 17.89 22.37
C ARG A 503 -5.83 17.63 22.11
N TRP A 504 -5.16 18.58 21.45
CA TRP A 504 -3.71 18.63 21.20
C TRP A 504 -3.13 19.97 21.69
N THR A 505 -3.33 20.30 22.97
CA THR A 505 -2.89 21.56 23.60
C THR A 505 -1.39 21.87 23.51
N MET A 506 -0.53 20.85 23.31
CA MET A 506 0.92 20.97 23.39
C MET A 506 1.64 20.54 22.10
N TRP A 507 1.18 21.01 20.94
CA TRP A 507 1.86 20.75 19.65
C TRP A 507 3.15 21.58 19.47
N GLY A 508 4.15 21.30 20.30
CA GLY A 508 5.51 21.86 20.21
C GLY A 508 6.57 20.81 19.84
N PRO A 509 7.83 21.21 19.61
CA PRO A 509 8.90 20.30 19.19
C PRO A 509 9.17 19.12 20.14
N SER A 510 8.80 19.22 21.42
CA SER A 510 8.87 18.12 22.38
C SER A 510 7.94 16.95 22.02
N ILE A 511 6.70 17.23 21.62
CA ILE A 511 5.71 16.16 21.37
C ILE A 511 5.97 15.43 20.06
N SER A 512 6.40 16.16 19.02
CA SER A 512 6.83 15.55 17.76
C SER A 512 8.00 14.61 18.02
N ARG A 513 9.07 15.08 18.70
CA ARG A 513 10.22 14.24 19.07
C ARG A 513 9.83 12.99 19.86
N GLN A 514 8.81 13.07 20.73
CA GLN A 514 8.31 11.91 21.46
C GLN A 514 7.61 10.90 20.53
N TRP A 515 6.73 11.34 19.65
CA TRP A 515 6.04 10.45 18.70
C TRP A 515 6.96 9.93 17.59
N ASP A 516 7.95 10.71 17.14
CA ASP A 516 9.03 10.27 16.25
C ASP A 516 9.88 9.18 16.91
N ALA A 517 10.20 9.32 18.20
CA ALA A 517 10.91 8.30 18.97
C ALA A 517 10.07 7.01 19.17
N VAL A 518 8.75 7.13 19.35
CA VAL A 518 7.82 5.99 19.36
C VAL A 518 7.83 5.28 17.99
N HIS A 519 7.66 6.02 16.89
CA HIS A 519 7.67 5.48 15.53
C HIS A 519 8.96 4.72 15.21
N GLN A 520 10.13 5.34 15.46
CA GLN A 520 11.43 4.69 15.31
C GLN A 520 11.62 3.50 16.26
N GLY A 521 11.05 3.55 17.46
CA GLY A 521 11.09 2.46 18.43
C GLY A 521 10.27 1.25 17.98
N VAL A 522 9.08 1.46 17.41
CA VAL A 522 8.23 0.42 16.82
C VAL A 522 8.95 -0.23 15.64
N GLN A 523 9.44 0.54 14.67
CA GLN A 523 10.19 0.00 13.51
C GLN A 523 11.37 -0.90 13.92
N LYS A 524 12.06 -0.58 15.03
CA LYS A 524 13.21 -1.36 15.54
C LYS A 524 12.83 -2.61 16.35
N SER A 525 11.62 -2.68 16.90
CA SER A 525 11.20 -3.74 17.83
C SER A 525 10.15 -4.70 17.24
N HIS A 526 9.32 -4.18 16.34
CA HIS A 526 8.35 -4.92 15.56
C HIS A 526 8.44 -4.50 14.09
N PRO A 527 9.34 -5.13 13.30
CA PRO A 527 9.21 -5.11 11.85
C PRO A 527 7.81 -5.62 11.48
N VAL A 528 7.16 -4.95 10.53
CA VAL A 528 5.83 -5.35 10.05
C VAL A 528 6.00 -6.61 9.21
N HIS A 529 5.85 -7.76 9.85
CA HIS A 529 5.91 -9.07 9.19
C HIS A 529 4.56 -9.45 8.59
N ASP A 530 4.59 -10.20 7.50
CA ASP A 530 3.41 -10.82 6.91
C ASP A 530 2.66 -11.72 7.90
N PRO A 531 1.33 -11.85 7.75
CA PRO A 531 0.56 -12.81 8.54
C PRO A 531 1.07 -14.23 8.25
N ILE A 532 1.48 -14.91 9.32
CA ILE A 532 2.03 -16.26 9.27
C ILE A 532 1.03 -17.21 8.57
N PRO A 533 1.46 -18.03 7.57
CA PRO A 533 0.57 -18.93 6.84
C PRO A 533 -0.21 -19.89 7.75
N PRO A 534 -1.50 -20.15 7.47
CA PRO A 534 -2.33 -21.06 8.26
C PRO A 534 -1.70 -22.46 8.41
N GLY A 535 -1.48 -22.88 9.66
CA GLY A 535 -0.89 -24.19 10.01
C GLY A 535 0.45 -24.12 10.73
N SER A 536 1.14 -22.98 10.69
CA SER A 536 2.44 -22.79 11.36
C SER A 536 2.29 -22.81 12.89
N ARG A 537 3.07 -23.65 13.60
CA ARG A 537 2.98 -23.78 15.07
C ARG A 537 3.83 -22.71 15.78
N VAL A 538 3.20 -21.98 16.71
CA VAL A 538 3.81 -20.90 17.52
C VAL A 538 5.08 -21.34 18.28
N VAL A 539 5.21 -22.63 18.58
CA VAL A 539 6.29 -23.22 19.38
C VAL A 539 7.67 -23.05 18.73
N ASP A 540 7.76 -23.15 17.40
CA ASP A 540 9.05 -23.17 16.68
C ASP A 540 9.76 -21.80 16.69
N ILE A 541 8.99 -20.71 16.81
CA ILE A 541 9.48 -19.33 16.86
C ILE A 541 10.24 -19.07 18.17
N LEU A 542 9.73 -19.61 19.29
CA LEU A 542 10.35 -19.44 20.61
C LEU A 542 11.68 -20.20 20.72
N GLN A 543 11.77 -21.41 20.14
CA GLN A 543 13.01 -22.18 20.15
C GLN A 543 14.12 -21.55 19.30
N ARG A 544 13.79 -20.86 18.20
CA ARG A 544 14.77 -20.12 17.39
C ARG A 544 15.40 -18.95 18.15
N LYS A 545 14.60 -18.16 18.89
CA LYS A 545 15.13 -17.02 19.70
C LYS A 545 16.09 -17.46 20.82
N ALA A 546 15.94 -18.66 21.37
CA ALA A 546 16.81 -19.15 22.44
C ALA A 546 18.26 -19.42 21.99
N LYS A 547 18.51 -19.69 20.69
CA LYS A 547 19.83 -20.10 20.18
C LYS A 547 20.72 -18.97 19.64
N SER A 548 20.19 -17.77 19.40
CA SER A 548 20.97 -16.63 18.87
C SER A 548 21.59 -15.73 19.96
N ALA A 549 21.17 -15.87 21.22
CA ALA A 549 21.57 -14.98 22.31
C ALA A 549 22.88 -15.37 23.04
N SER A 550 23.43 -16.57 22.80
CA SER A 550 24.59 -17.08 23.54
C SER A 550 25.92 -16.84 22.80
N GLY A 551 26.47 -15.61 22.84
CA GLY A 551 27.76 -15.37 22.18
C GLY A 551 28.38 -13.97 22.14
N ARG A 552 28.65 -13.33 23.30
CA ARG A 552 29.88 -12.51 23.51
C ARG A 552 30.02 -12.02 24.96
N THR A 553 31.26 -11.88 25.41
CA THR A 553 31.62 -11.60 26.81
C THR A 553 32.58 -10.42 26.94
N THR A 554 32.21 -9.42 27.76
CA THR A 554 33.13 -8.55 28.57
C THR A 554 34.13 -7.61 27.84
N PRO A 555 34.75 -6.61 28.52
CA PRO A 555 34.23 -5.75 29.59
C PRO A 555 34.63 -4.24 29.50
N GLY A 556 33.89 -3.36 30.20
CA GLY A 556 34.46 -2.15 30.83
C GLY A 556 34.13 -0.77 30.21
N GLY A 557 34.26 0.29 31.03
CA GLY A 557 34.01 1.71 30.69
C GLY A 557 32.55 2.14 30.85
N ARG A 558 32.09 2.65 32.02
CA ARG A 558 32.22 4.02 32.56
C ARG A 558 31.59 5.15 31.70
N HIS A 559 30.37 5.54 32.08
CA HIS A 559 29.84 6.91 31.98
C HIS A 559 29.47 7.38 33.40
N PRO A 560 29.66 8.67 33.72
CA PRO A 560 28.58 9.57 34.20
C PRO A 560 28.51 10.85 33.33
N GLU A 561 27.40 11.61 33.18
CA GLU A 561 26.64 12.42 34.16
C GLU A 561 27.51 13.52 34.84
N GLY A 562 27.14 14.81 34.95
CA GLY A 562 25.98 15.63 34.57
C GLY A 562 26.39 17.13 34.72
N ALA A 563 25.57 18.13 35.09
CA ALA A 563 24.13 18.26 35.33
C ALA A 563 23.72 19.77 35.45
N GLU A 564 22.40 20.04 35.37
CA GLU A 564 21.66 21.17 35.99
C GLU A 564 21.82 22.64 35.49
N THR A 565 20.84 23.46 35.90
CA THR A 565 20.49 24.82 35.40
C THR A 565 20.51 25.87 36.54
N PRO A 566 20.31 27.18 36.25
CA PRO A 566 18.99 27.77 36.57
C PRO A 566 18.50 28.97 35.68
N LEU A 567 17.17 29.18 35.67
CA LEU A 567 16.33 30.42 35.72
C LEU A 567 16.89 31.78 35.21
N ASN A 568 16.10 32.71 34.64
CA ASN A 568 14.69 33.05 34.89
C ASN A 568 13.92 33.68 33.67
N GLU A 569 12.71 34.22 33.91
CA GLU A 569 11.64 34.62 32.97
C GLU A 569 11.70 36.05 32.42
N SER A 570 11.16 36.29 31.21
CA SER A 570 10.21 37.39 30.86
C SER A 570 9.73 37.32 29.39
N ASP A 571 8.50 37.76 29.09
CA ASP A 571 7.86 37.70 27.74
C ASP A 571 8.26 38.84 26.76
N SER A 572 8.23 38.58 25.44
CA SER A 572 7.59 39.45 24.43
C SER A 572 7.48 38.81 23.01
N GLU A 573 6.58 39.35 22.18
CA GLU A 573 6.15 38.81 20.87
C GLU A 573 7.03 39.21 19.64
N PHE A 574 6.68 38.58 18.49
CA PHE A 574 6.83 39.03 17.08
C PHE A 574 8.19 39.09 16.33
N GLU A 575 8.28 38.21 15.31
CA GLU A 575 8.81 38.38 13.92
C GLU A 575 10.31 38.66 13.56
N LYS A 576 10.73 37.95 12.49
CA LYS A 576 11.82 38.18 11.49
C LYS A 576 13.31 37.84 11.79
N ASP A 577 13.78 36.86 11.01
CA ASP A 577 14.89 36.85 10.02
C ASP A 577 16.36 37.24 10.37
N ASP A 578 17.27 36.51 9.69
CA ASP A 578 18.70 36.72 9.32
C ASP A 578 19.89 36.60 10.34
N ASP A 579 20.77 35.64 10.03
CA ASP A 579 22.26 35.60 10.03
C ASP A 579 23.16 36.11 11.20
N ASP A 580 23.95 35.20 11.83
CA ASP A 580 25.39 34.91 11.50
C ASP A 580 26.25 34.32 12.68
N HIS A 581 27.51 33.99 12.36
CA HIS A 581 28.55 33.14 12.97
C HIS A 581 29.16 33.40 14.39
N THR A 582 29.71 32.30 14.95
CA THR A 582 30.92 32.15 15.83
C THR A 582 30.90 32.64 17.30
N ALA A 583 31.80 32.24 18.22
CA ALA A 583 32.51 30.97 18.54
C ALA A 583 33.37 31.13 19.84
N HIS A 584 33.92 30.02 20.39
CA HIS A 584 34.96 29.95 21.47
C HIS A 584 34.54 30.26 22.94
N SER A 585 35.23 29.80 24.01
CA SER A 585 35.72 28.45 24.40
C SER A 585 36.29 28.43 25.86
N GLU A 586 36.61 27.23 26.39
CA GLU A 586 37.49 26.90 27.55
C GLU A 586 36.88 26.68 28.97
N ASP A 587 37.67 26.03 29.86
CA ASP A 587 37.34 25.29 31.12
C ASP A 587 38.60 25.41 32.08
N PRO A 588 39.07 24.50 33.00
CA PRO A 588 38.53 23.31 33.71
C PRO A 588 38.91 23.19 35.23
N HIS A 589 38.77 21.97 35.81
CA HIS A 589 39.51 21.39 36.99
C HIS A 589 39.01 21.65 38.44
N THR A 590 39.10 20.75 39.46
CA THR A 590 39.62 19.34 39.58
C THR A 590 39.11 18.53 40.83
N THR A 591 38.69 17.25 40.64
CA THR A 591 38.72 16.03 41.54
C THR A 591 38.19 16.11 43.01
N THR A 592 38.34 15.21 44.02
CA THR A 592 39.06 13.93 44.40
C THR A 592 38.44 13.40 45.76
N THR A 593 38.40 12.15 46.34
CA THR A 593 38.71 10.71 46.01
C THR A 593 38.17 9.71 47.09
N THR A 594 37.70 8.49 46.73
CA THR A 594 37.63 7.19 47.55
C THR A 594 36.78 7.11 48.87
N SER A 595 36.43 5.95 49.50
CA SER A 595 36.68 4.49 49.26
C SER A 595 35.51 3.56 49.70
N LEU A 596 35.62 2.25 49.36
CA LEU A 596 34.60 1.17 49.42
C LEU A 596 34.53 0.36 50.74
N ARG A 597 33.36 -0.26 51.04
CA ARG A 597 33.29 -1.68 51.50
C ARG A 597 31.89 -2.35 51.41
N THR A 598 31.84 -3.51 50.72
CA THR A 598 30.96 -4.70 50.87
C THR A 598 29.42 -4.61 50.95
N ALA A 599 28.75 -5.57 50.27
CA ALA A 599 27.30 -5.80 50.18
C ALA A 599 26.86 -6.99 51.10
N PRO A 600 25.63 -7.59 51.05
CA PRO A 600 24.44 -7.28 50.23
C PRO A 600 23.06 -7.35 50.96
N THR A 601 22.26 -6.27 50.95
CA THR A 601 20.80 -6.33 51.29
C THR A 601 20.01 -5.07 50.90
N THR A 602 20.64 -4.13 50.19
CA THR A 602 20.36 -2.70 50.40
C THR A 602 19.41 -2.04 49.40
N LEU A 603 19.06 -2.64 48.25
CA LEU A 603 18.27 -1.93 47.23
C LEU A 603 16.76 -1.87 47.53
N VAL A 604 16.12 -3.00 47.87
CA VAL A 604 14.70 -3.01 48.28
C VAL A 604 14.51 -2.21 49.58
N SER A 605 15.42 -2.41 50.53
CA SER A 605 15.42 -1.69 51.81
C SER A 605 15.79 -0.21 51.67
N LYS A 606 16.63 0.20 50.71
CA LYS A 606 16.80 1.61 50.33
C LYS A 606 15.51 2.20 49.81
N ARG A 607 14.87 1.61 48.79
CA ARG A 607 13.64 2.18 48.20
C ARG A 607 12.53 2.33 49.23
N GLN A 608 12.36 1.36 50.13
CA GLN A 608 11.43 1.47 51.27
C GLN A 608 11.86 2.52 52.31
N ARG A 609 13.16 2.64 52.62
CA ARG A 609 13.70 3.64 53.55
C ARG A 609 13.64 5.06 52.98
N GLU A 610 13.83 5.22 51.68
CA GLU A 610 13.75 6.45 50.90
C GLU A 610 12.28 6.91 50.80
N GLN A 611 11.33 6.02 50.47
CA GLN A 611 9.89 6.30 50.60
C GLN A 611 9.47 6.64 52.04
N THR A 612 10.05 5.95 53.04
CA THR A 612 9.78 6.25 54.46
C THR A 612 10.39 7.59 54.90
N LEU A 613 11.55 7.97 54.37
CA LEU A 613 12.12 9.30 54.57
C LEU A 613 11.24 10.36 53.90
N ALA A 614 10.88 10.19 52.63
CA ALA A 614 9.99 11.11 51.90
C ALA A 614 8.67 11.32 52.65
N ARG A 615 8.01 10.23 53.10
CA ARG A 615 6.79 10.30 53.94
C ARG A 615 7.02 11.07 55.25
N LYS A 616 8.18 10.92 55.90
CA LYS A 616 8.54 11.67 57.12
C LYS A 616 8.88 13.14 56.84
N VAL A 617 9.56 13.43 55.73
CA VAL A 617 9.91 14.78 55.28
C VAL A 617 8.66 15.56 54.89
N MET A 618 7.78 14.98 54.07
CA MET A 618 6.51 15.63 53.67
C MET A 618 5.61 15.88 54.89
N ARG A 619 5.46 14.92 55.81
CA ARG A 619 4.73 15.16 57.08
C ARG A 619 5.37 16.24 57.95
N LYS A 620 6.71 16.32 58.00
CA LYS A 620 7.43 17.39 58.73
C LYS A 620 7.21 18.75 58.06
N TRP A 621 7.29 18.82 56.73
CA TRP A 621 7.08 20.03 55.93
C TRP A 621 5.65 20.55 56.05
N TRP A 622 4.64 19.69 55.86
CA TRP A 622 3.21 20.01 55.96
C TRP A 622 2.87 20.65 57.32
N ARG A 623 3.40 20.07 58.40
CA ARG A 623 3.27 20.58 59.77
C ARG A 623 4.00 21.92 59.99
N LEU A 624 5.15 22.14 59.36
CA LEU A 624 5.90 23.41 59.45
C LEU A 624 5.23 24.52 58.63
N ALA A 625 4.65 24.18 57.48
CA ALA A 625 3.83 25.05 56.64
C ALA A 625 2.43 25.33 57.24
N LYS A 626 2.10 24.73 58.40
CA LYS A 626 0.82 24.86 59.13
C LYS A 626 -0.42 24.50 58.28
N ILE A 627 -0.27 23.67 57.25
CA ILE A 627 -1.38 23.27 56.39
C ILE A 627 -2.33 22.35 57.19
N PRO A 628 -3.63 22.68 57.31
CA PRO A 628 -4.58 21.87 58.06
C PRO A 628 -4.88 20.54 57.36
N GLY A 629 -5.28 19.53 58.14
CA GLY A 629 -5.67 18.20 57.65
C GLY A 629 -4.57 17.13 57.75
N SER A 630 -4.96 15.89 57.46
CA SER A 630 -4.09 14.71 57.47
C SER A 630 -3.83 14.22 56.04
N PRO A 631 -2.57 14.04 55.60
CA PRO A 631 -2.29 13.57 54.24
C PRO A 631 -2.66 12.09 54.08
N SER A 632 -3.73 11.84 53.34
CA SER A 632 -4.02 10.56 52.69
C SER A 632 -3.04 10.30 51.53
N VAL A 633 -3.14 9.13 50.91
CA VAL A 633 -2.69 8.96 49.52
C VAL A 633 -3.77 9.60 48.63
N ALA A 634 -3.43 10.02 47.42
CA ALA A 634 -4.46 10.30 46.41
C ALA A 634 -5.29 9.03 46.16
N ASP A 635 -6.55 9.21 45.77
CA ASP A 635 -7.51 8.10 45.60
C ASP A 635 -7.05 7.07 44.56
N GLU A 636 -7.55 5.84 44.67
CA GLU A 636 -7.26 4.80 43.68
C GLU A 636 -7.94 5.15 42.35
N LEU A 637 -7.15 5.18 41.28
CA LEU A 637 -7.53 5.74 39.98
C LEU A 637 -8.82 5.12 39.43
N GLY A 638 -9.81 5.97 39.14
CA GLY A 638 -11.08 5.56 38.54
C GLY A 638 -10.91 5.17 37.06
N GLU A 639 -11.82 4.35 36.52
CA GLU A 639 -11.73 3.84 35.14
C GLU A 639 -11.68 4.96 34.07
N GLY A 640 -12.17 6.16 34.37
CA GLY A 640 -12.07 7.34 33.49
C GLY A 640 -10.68 8.00 33.43
N GLU A 641 -9.80 7.75 34.40
CA GLU A 641 -8.51 8.46 34.53
C GLU A 641 -7.40 7.87 33.65
N PHE A 642 -7.67 6.77 32.94
CA PHE A 642 -6.85 6.32 31.81
C PHE A 642 -6.90 7.29 30.59
N THR A 643 -7.68 8.38 30.66
CA THR A 643 -7.73 9.40 29.62
C THR A 643 -6.48 10.30 29.61
N ILE A 644 -5.41 9.82 28.95
CA ILE A 644 -4.23 10.63 28.62
C ILE A 644 -4.66 11.80 27.71
N ASN A 645 -4.87 12.97 28.32
CA ASN A 645 -5.52 14.11 27.66
C ASN A 645 -4.57 15.03 26.86
N TRP A 646 -3.25 14.84 26.91
CA TRP A 646 -2.29 15.75 26.25
C TRP A 646 -2.16 15.56 24.73
N THR A 647 -2.38 14.35 24.21
CA THR A 647 -2.82 14.12 22.82
C THR A 647 -3.70 12.88 22.76
N LYS A 648 -4.98 13.04 22.38
CA LYS A 648 -5.76 11.89 21.86
C LYS A 648 -5.33 11.62 20.42
N ALA A 649 -4.34 10.74 20.27
CA ALA A 649 -4.07 10.06 19.01
C ALA A 649 -5.26 9.16 18.64
N ILE A 650 -5.52 8.95 17.35
CA ILE A 650 -6.57 8.01 16.94
C ILE A 650 -6.12 6.57 17.26
N ALA A 651 -7.07 5.70 17.58
CA ALA A 651 -6.81 4.28 17.75
C ALA A 651 -7.97 3.44 17.17
N PRO A 652 -8.22 3.51 15.84
CA PRO A 652 -9.28 2.74 15.21
C PRO A 652 -9.09 1.24 15.42
N ARG A 653 -10.20 0.53 15.60
CA ARG A 653 -10.20 -0.91 15.89
C ARG A 653 -11.01 -1.66 14.83
N LEU A 654 -10.77 -2.96 14.75
CA LEU A 654 -11.76 -3.88 14.23
C LEU A 654 -12.83 -4.09 15.31
N GLU A 655 -14.09 -4.08 14.89
CA GLU A 655 -15.27 -4.20 15.75
C GLU A 655 -16.05 -5.48 15.44
N GLY A 656 -15.78 -6.14 14.31
CA GLY A 656 -16.56 -7.31 13.86
C GLY A 656 -17.84 -6.89 13.14
N ARG A 657 -17.77 -5.79 12.40
CA ARG A 657 -18.82 -5.31 11.47
C ARG A 657 -19.00 -6.31 10.32
N ILE A 658 -17.95 -7.02 9.91
CA ILE A 658 -18.03 -8.09 8.89
C ILE A 658 -17.56 -9.41 9.50
N ARG A 659 -18.45 -10.40 9.60
CA ARG A 659 -18.16 -11.68 10.26
C ARG A 659 -18.34 -12.85 9.28
N GLU A 660 -17.25 -13.56 8.97
CA GLU A 660 -17.31 -14.84 8.24
C GLU A 660 -17.98 -15.89 9.13
N VAL A 661 -19.11 -16.44 8.67
CA VAL A 661 -19.80 -17.56 9.31
C VAL A 661 -19.55 -18.80 8.46
N LYS A 662 -18.70 -19.70 8.97
CA LYS A 662 -18.52 -21.01 8.36
C LYS A 662 -19.73 -21.89 8.67
N ALA A 663 -20.29 -22.52 7.65
CA ALA A 663 -21.32 -23.54 7.83
C ALA A 663 -20.85 -24.59 8.84
N ALA A 664 -21.69 -24.89 9.82
CA ALA A 664 -21.45 -26.01 10.72
C ALA A 664 -21.40 -27.30 9.89
N ALA A 665 -20.37 -28.13 10.07
CA ALA A 665 -20.29 -29.43 9.42
C ALA A 665 -21.46 -30.30 9.93
N ALA A 666 -22.35 -30.68 9.01
CA ALA A 666 -23.54 -31.49 9.24
C ALA A 666 -23.25 -33.00 9.06
#